data_AF-A0A7J9AEK4-F1
#
_entry.id   AF-A0A7J9AEK4-F1
#
_cell.length_a   1.000
_cell.length_b   1.000
_cell.length_c   1.000
_cell.angle_alpha   90.00
_cell.angle_beta   90.00
_cell.angle_gamma   90.00
#
_symmetry.space_group_name_H-M   'P 1'
#
loop_
_entity.id
_entity.type
_entity.pdbx_description
1 polymer ?
#
loop_
_entity_poly.entity_id
_entity_poly.type
_entity_poly.pdbx_seq_one_letter_code
_entity_poly.pdbx_strand_id
1 'polypeptide(L)'
;MGNFGIWVLTMCLIFQSGYGFYLPGSYPLKHVVGNYLSVKVNSLTSIDTEMPFSYYSLPFCKPVEGVKDSAENLGELLMGDRIENSPYRFKMHTNETEIFLCQTNKLSSDDFKLLTKRIDEMYQVNLILDNLPAIRYTRKEGFMLRWTGYPIGVKIKDVYYVFNHLKFKVLVHKYEETNVARVMGTGDAVEGFPSVGNKGSDVPGYMVVGFEVVPCSVMHNGDLVKNLKMYEKYPSPIKCEPTTVSMPIKEGEPIVFTYEVTFEESDIKWPSRWDAYLKMEGAKVHWFSILNSLMVITFLAGIVLVIFLRTVRRDLTRYEELDKEAQAMVNEELSGWKLVVGDVFRAPSNPALLCIMVGNGVQILGMAIVTILFAALGFMSPASRGTLITGMLFSYMILGIAAGYVAVRLWRTIGFGDHKGWVSVAWKAACFFPGIAFFILTILNFLLWGSHSTGAIPFSLFVILLLLWFCISVPLTLVGGYFGAKAPHIEYPVRTNQIPREIPAQKYPSWLLVLGAGTLPFGTLFIELFFIMSSIWMGRVYYVFGFLFIVLVLLVVVCAEVSLVLTYMHLCVEDWKWWWKSFFASGSVAIYIFLYSINYLIFDLKSLSGPVSATLYLGYSLFMVLTIMFATGTVGFLSSFWFVHYLFSSVKLD
;
A
#
# COMPACT_ATOMS: atom_id res chain seq x y z
N MET A 1 12.42 35.25 25.72
CA MET A 1 11.44 35.22 24.61
C MET A 1 12.06 35.44 23.22
N GLY A 2 13.37 35.73 23.06
CA GLY A 2 13.97 36.00 21.73
C GLY A 2 14.24 34.80 20.83
N ASN A 3 14.54 33.62 21.37
CA ASN A 3 14.93 32.46 20.54
C ASN A 3 13.74 31.69 19.93
N PHE A 4 12.54 31.82 20.47
CA PHE A 4 11.35 31.12 19.93
C PHE A 4 10.85 31.79 18.65
N GLY A 5 10.89 33.12 18.58
CA GLY A 5 10.52 33.87 17.37
C GLY A 5 11.46 33.60 16.20
N ILE A 6 12.76 33.44 16.47
CA ILE A 6 13.76 33.10 15.45
C ILE A 6 13.47 31.72 14.88
N TRP A 7 13.23 30.69 15.71
CA TRP A 7 12.88 29.34 15.24
C TRP A 7 11.58 29.28 14.43
N VAL A 8 10.57 30.07 14.81
CA VAL A 8 9.31 30.18 14.05
C VAL A 8 9.56 30.86 12.70
N LEU A 9 10.39 31.91 12.66
CA LEU A 9 10.77 32.57 11.41
C LEU A 9 11.60 31.66 10.50
N THR A 10 12.52 30.86 11.03
CA THR A 10 13.27 29.88 10.22
C THR A 10 12.36 28.78 9.68
N MET A 11 11.40 28.29 10.47
CA MET A 11 10.38 27.35 9.99
C MET A 11 9.49 27.96 8.89
N CYS A 12 9.04 29.20 9.05
CA CYS A 12 8.25 29.89 8.02
C CYS A 12 9.05 30.16 6.73
N LEU A 13 10.35 30.44 6.83
CA LEU A 13 11.23 30.61 5.66
C LEU A 13 11.49 29.30 4.91
N ILE A 14 11.53 28.16 5.61
CA ILE A 14 11.63 26.82 4.98
C ILE A 14 10.33 26.48 4.22
N PHE A 15 9.17 26.97 4.69
CA PHE A 15 7.89 26.79 3.99
C PHE A 15 7.73 27.65 2.73
N GLN A 16 8.40 28.82 2.64
CA GLN A 16 8.35 29.68 1.44
C GLN A 16 9.11 29.12 0.23
N SER A 17 9.99 28.13 0.41
CA SER A 17 10.66 27.42 -0.68
C SER A 17 9.86 26.24 -1.26
N GLY A 18 8.59 26.09 -0.88
CA GLY A 18 7.69 25.13 -1.52
C GLY A 18 7.31 25.61 -2.92
N TYR A 19 8.05 25.20 -3.95
CA TYR A 19 7.46 25.10 -5.29
C TYR A 19 6.18 24.27 -5.13
N GLY A 20 5.04 24.84 -5.53
CA GLY A 20 3.74 24.19 -5.40
C GLY A 20 3.84 22.74 -5.90
N PHE A 21 3.53 21.79 -5.02
CA PHE A 21 3.57 20.38 -5.34
C PHE A 21 2.50 20.11 -6.41
N TYR A 22 2.92 19.95 -7.66
CA TYR A 22 2.05 19.50 -8.72
C TYR A 22 1.72 18.03 -8.47
N LEU A 23 0.48 17.75 -8.07
CA LEU A 23 -0.08 16.40 -8.07
C LEU A 23 -0.41 16.03 -9.52
N PRO A 24 0.35 15.14 -10.18
CA PRO A 24 0.06 14.76 -11.55
C PRO A 24 -1.36 14.21 -11.68
N GLY A 25 -2.14 14.73 -12.62
CA GLY A 25 -3.53 14.32 -12.83
C GLY A 25 -4.57 14.96 -11.89
N SER A 26 -4.19 15.94 -11.06
CA SER A 26 -5.13 16.74 -10.26
C SER A 26 -5.81 17.88 -11.02
N TYR A 27 -5.22 18.32 -12.14
CA TYR A 27 -5.78 19.35 -13.00
C TYR A 27 -5.84 18.90 -14.47
N PRO A 28 -6.87 19.31 -15.22
CA PRO A 28 -6.97 19.01 -16.65
C PRO A 28 -5.93 19.77 -17.45
N LEU A 29 -5.10 19.05 -18.21
CA LEU A 29 -4.19 19.67 -19.17
C LEU A 29 -4.97 19.98 -20.47
N LYS A 30 -5.03 21.26 -20.85
CA LYS A 30 -5.59 21.69 -22.14
C LYS A 30 -4.55 21.45 -23.24
N HIS A 31 -4.81 20.51 -24.13
CA HIS A 31 -3.98 20.28 -25.32
C HIS A 31 -4.58 20.98 -26.53
N VAL A 32 -3.80 21.85 -27.17
CA VAL A 32 -4.17 22.51 -28.42
C VAL A 32 -4.03 21.50 -29.58
N VAL A 33 -4.90 21.58 -30.58
CA VAL A 33 -4.80 20.76 -31.80
C VAL A 33 -3.41 20.88 -32.43
N GLY A 34 -2.81 19.75 -32.79
CA GLY A 34 -1.47 19.69 -33.38
C GLY A 34 -0.32 19.68 -32.37
N ASN A 35 -0.55 19.93 -31.07
CA ASN A 35 0.51 19.76 -30.06
C ASN A 35 0.95 18.30 -29.98
N TYR A 36 2.24 18.09 -29.75
CA TYR A 36 2.79 16.76 -29.55
C TYR A 36 2.39 16.20 -28.19
N LEU A 37 1.82 15.00 -28.20
CA LEU A 37 1.62 14.17 -27.04
C LEU A 37 2.70 13.09 -27.01
N SER A 38 3.48 13.08 -25.94
CA SER A 38 4.51 12.07 -25.72
C SER A 38 3.92 10.89 -24.95
N VAL A 39 3.92 9.72 -25.57
CA VAL A 39 3.61 8.47 -24.87
C VAL A 39 4.82 8.07 -24.04
N LYS A 40 4.60 7.65 -22.81
CA LYS A 40 5.62 7.08 -21.92
C LYS A 40 5.48 5.56 -21.89
N VAL A 41 6.59 4.85 -21.69
CA VAL A 41 6.62 3.40 -21.44
C VAL A 41 6.99 3.16 -19.98
N ASN A 42 6.44 2.12 -19.37
CA ASN A 42 6.86 1.65 -18.04
C ASN A 42 7.54 0.28 -18.15
N SER A 43 8.13 -0.18 -17.05
CA SER A 43 8.66 -1.54 -16.88
C SER A 43 7.68 -2.61 -17.39
N LEU A 44 8.24 -3.63 -18.03
CA LEU A 44 7.52 -4.84 -18.45
C LEU A 44 7.10 -5.61 -17.21
N THR A 45 5.83 -5.97 -17.12
CA THR A 45 5.26 -6.73 -16.01
C THR A 45 4.69 -8.04 -16.51
N SER A 46 4.79 -9.09 -15.73
CA SER A 46 4.22 -10.40 -16.06
C SER A 46 3.17 -10.78 -15.00
N ILE A 47 2.17 -11.55 -15.41
CA ILE A 47 1.19 -12.15 -14.49
C ILE A 47 1.77 -13.41 -13.82
N ASP A 48 2.75 -14.04 -14.46
CA ASP A 48 3.36 -15.31 -14.05
C ASP A 48 4.69 -15.09 -13.31
N THR A 49 5.28 -13.90 -13.38
CA THR A 49 6.51 -13.57 -12.67
C THR A 49 6.43 -12.18 -12.06
N GLU A 50 6.69 -12.08 -10.76
CA GLU A 50 6.67 -10.82 -9.98
C GLU A 50 7.92 -9.94 -10.23
N MET A 51 8.66 -10.18 -11.31
CA MET A 51 9.92 -9.49 -11.60
C MET A 51 9.72 -8.53 -12.76
N PRO A 52 9.74 -7.21 -12.53
CA PRO A 52 9.70 -6.26 -13.63
C PRO A 52 11.04 -6.20 -14.36
N PHE A 53 11.00 -5.97 -15.68
CA PHE A 53 12.18 -5.76 -16.52
C PHE A 53 12.04 -4.45 -17.31
N SER A 54 13.16 -3.86 -17.72
CA SER A 54 13.14 -2.61 -18.51
C SER A 54 12.49 -2.87 -19.86
N TYR A 55 11.69 -1.91 -20.35
CA TYR A 55 11.16 -1.94 -21.71
C TYR A 55 12.28 -2.12 -22.74
N TYR A 56 13.36 -1.34 -22.63
CA TYR A 56 14.51 -1.38 -23.56
C TYR A 56 15.49 -2.54 -23.33
N SER A 57 15.18 -3.49 -22.43
CA SER A 57 15.90 -4.76 -22.33
C SER A 57 15.63 -5.68 -23.52
N LEU A 58 14.47 -5.49 -24.17
CA LEU A 58 14.10 -6.16 -25.39
C LEU A 58 14.46 -5.30 -26.61
N PRO A 59 14.57 -5.90 -27.80
CA PRO A 59 14.94 -5.19 -29.03
C PRO A 59 13.78 -4.33 -29.57
N PHE A 60 13.25 -3.41 -28.76
CA PHE A 60 12.28 -2.40 -29.18
C PHE A 60 12.95 -1.15 -29.74
N CYS A 61 12.18 -0.34 -30.47
CA CYS A 61 12.65 0.91 -31.03
C CYS A 61 13.00 1.93 -29.94
N LYS A 62 14.20 2.53 -30.04
CA LYS A 62 14.63 3.61 -29.15
C LYS A 62 14.28 4.98 -29.77
N PRO A 63 13.92 5.99 -28.95
CA PRO A 63 13.70 7.34 -29.44
C PRO A 63 15.01 7.99 -29.93
N VAL A 64 14.92 8.85 -30.95
CA VAL A 64 16.08 9.54 -31.56
C VAL A 64 16.82 10.43 -30.55
N GLU A 65 16.12 10.99 -29.58
CA GLU A 65 16.65 11.89 -28.54
C GLU A 65 17.36 11.15 -27.39
N GLY A 66 17.45 9.82 -27.47
CA GLY A 66 17.92 8.97 -26.38
C GLY A 66 16.85 8.68 -25.34
N VAL A 67 17.09 7.61 -24.58
CA VAL A 67 16.21 7.17 -23.49
C VAL A 67 16.44 8.08 -22.28
N LYS A 68 15.37 8.68 -21.78
CA LYS A 68 15.35 9.56 -20.61
C LYS A 68 14.34 9.02 -19.60
N ASP A 69 14.83 8.76 -18.40
CA ASP A 69 14.00 8.41 -17.25
C ASP A 69 13.14 9.62 -16.85
N SER A 70 11.84 9.39 -16.64
CA SER A 70 10.82 10.39 -16.32
C SER A 70 10.08 10.04 -15.02
N ALA A 71 10.72 9.29 -14.11
CA ALA A 71 10.14 8.96 -12.81
C ALA A 71 9.83 10.23 -12.01
N GLU A 72 8.59 10.37 -11.53
CA GLU A 72 8.11 11.63 -10.97
C GLU A 72 8.18 11.64 -9.43
N ASN A 73 8.17 10.48 -8.76
CA ASN A 73 8.20 10.40 -7.29
C ASN A 73 9.01 9.20 -6.72
N LEU A 74 9.34 9.31 -5.43
CA LEU A 74 10.12 8.31 -4.68
C LEU A 74 9.42 6.93 -4.63
N GLY A 75 8.08 6.92 -4.53
CA GLY A 75 7.32 5.69 -4.44
C GLY A 75 7.31 4.89 -5.74
N GLU A 76 7.27 5.53 -6.91
CA GLU A 76 7.43 4.88 -8.22
C GLU A 76 8.79 4.18 -8.32
N LEU A 77 9.86 4.87 -7.89
CA LEU A 77 11.20 4.30 -7.83
C LEU A 77 11.27 3.07 -6.91
N LEU A 78 10.57 3.09 -5.77
CA LEU A 78 10.51 1.96 -4.83
C LEU A 78 9.65 0.79 -5.32
N MET A 79 8.69 1.04 -6.21
CA MET A 79 7.91 -0.01 -6.87
C MET A 79 8.66 -0.69 -8.02
N GLY A 80 9.83 -0.17 -8.42
CA GLY A 80 10.52 -0.65 -9.62
C GLY A 80 9.89 -0.16 -10.93
N ASP A 81 9.02 0.85 -10.84
CA ASP A 81 8.49 1.52 -12.02
C ASP A 81 9.61 2.35 -12.64
N ARG A 82 9.88 2.06 -13.91
CA ARG A 82 10.88 2.78 -14.71
C ARG A 82 10.16 3.41 -15.89
N ILE A 83 9.60 4.59 -15.63
CA ILE A 83 8.87 5.35 -16.63
C ILE A 83 9.88 6.06 -17.53
N GLU A 84 9.95 5.65 -18.79
CA GLU A 84 10.89 6.17 -19.80
C GLU A 84 10.11 6.81 -20.97
N ASN A 85 10.75 7.72 -21.70
CA ASN A 85 10.18 8.29 -22.92
C ASN A 85 10.09 7.25 -24.04
N SER A 86 8.94 7.14 -24.70
CA SER A 86 8.76 6.18 -25.79
C SER A 86 9.05 6.81 -27.17
N PRO A 87 9.26 6.00 -28.21
CA PRO A 87 9.35 6.46 -29.60
C PRO A 87 7.99 6.85 -30.20
N TYR A 88 6.87 6.67 -29.50
CA TYR A 88 5.54 6.99 -30.04
C TYR A 88 5.22 8.47 -29.80
N ARG A 89 4.92 9.21 -30.88
CA ARG A 89 4.57 10.63 -30.84
C ARG A 89 3.23 10.82 -31.50
N PHE A 90 2.25 11.32 -30.75
CA PHE A 90 0.96 11.66 -31.33
C PHE A 90 0.87 13.16 -31.52
N LYS A 91 0.18 13.60 -32.57
CA LYS A 91 -0.25 14.98 -32.72
C LYS A 91 -1.70 15.07 -32.32
N MET A 92 -2.03 16.01 -31.43
CA MET A 92 -3.36 16.10 -30.84
C MET A 92 -4.44 16.27 -31.91
N HIS A 93 -5.46 15.41 -31.88
CA HIS A 93 -6.62 15.44 -32.79
C HIS A 93 -6.27 15.30 -34.28
N THR A 94 -5.18 14.61 -34.61
CA THR A 94 -4.83 14.28 -36.00
C THR A 94 -4.65 12.78 -36.15
N ASN A 95 -5.50 12.15 -36.97
CA ASN A 95 -5.41 10.72 -37.25
C ASN A 95 -4.23 10.46 -38.19
N GLU A 96 -3.33 9.58 -37.78
CA GLU A 96 -2.18 9.17 -38.57
C GLU A 96 -2.17 7.64 -38.66
N THR A 97 -2.09 7.11 -39.87
CA THR A 97 -2.12 5.67 -40.13
C THR A 97 -0.79 5.20 -40.71
N GLU A 98 -0.43 3.95 -40.42
CA GLU A 98 0.70 3.26 -41.07
C GLU A 98 2.04 3.97 -40.85
N ILE A 99 2.29 4.50 -39.67
CA ILE A 99 3.54 5.20 -39.36
C ILE A 99 4.64 4.19 -39.09
N PHE A 100 5.77 4.36 -39.77
CA PHE A 100 6.97 3.58 -39.52
C PHE A 100 7.74 4.11 -38.31
N LEU A 101 8.07 3.22 -37.35
CA LEU A 101 8.92 3.57 -36.20
C LEU A 101 10.38 3.25 -36.49
N CYS A 102 10.71 1.97 -36.54
CA CYS A 102 12.06 1.54 -36.78
C CYS A 102 12.10 0.09 -37.27
N GLN A 103 13.25 -0.25 -37.85
CA GLN A 103 13.68 -1.62 -38.08
C GLN A 103 14.75 -1.95 -37.05
N THR A 104 14.59 -3.05 -36.32
CA THR A 104 15.61 -3.48 -35.36
C THR A 104 16.85 -3.99 -36.09
N ASN A 105 17.95 -4.10 -35.36
CA ASN A 105 19.07 -4.91 -35.81
C ASN A 105 18.64 -6.38 -35.97
N LYS A 106 19.42 -7.14 -36.74
CA LYS A 106 19.23 -8.60 -36.85
C LYS A 106 19.25 -9.22 -35.45
N LEU A 107 18.25 -10.04 -35.14
CA LEU A 107 18.13 -10.68 -33.84
C LEU A 107 19.33 -11.60 -33.58
N SER A 108 20.09 -11.33 -32.52
CA SER A 108 21.10 -12.27 -32.02
C SER A 108 20.44 -13.54 -31.48
N SER A 109 21.16 -14.66 -31.38
CA SER A 109 20.64 -15.88 -30.74
C SER A 109 20.28 -15.64 -29.27
N ASP A 110 21.02 -14.76 -28.58
CA ASP A 110 20.71 -14.40 -27.19
C ASP A 110 19.44 -13.56 -27.09
N ASP A 111 19.26 -12.59 -27.98
CA ASP A 111 18.04 -11.76 -28.05
C ASP A 111 16.81 -12.60 -28.41
N PHE A 112 16.98 -13.57 -29.32
CA PHE A 112 15.93 -14.52 -29.69
C PHE A 112 15.49 -15.37 -28.49
N LYS A 113 16.45 -15.95 -27.75
CA LYS A 113 16.15 -16.73 -26.54
C LYS A 113 15.52 -15.88 -25.46
N LEU A 114 15.98 -14.65 -25.28
CA LEU A 114 15.41 -13.73 -24.31
C LEU A 114 13.96 -13.39 -24.67
N LEU A 115 13.70 -13.03 -25.93
CA LEU A 115 12.38 -12.64 -26.41
C LEU A 115 11.38 -13.80 -26.34
N THR A 116 11.78 -15.00 -26.75
CA THR A 116 10.93 -16.21 -26.64
C THR A 116 10.63 -16.56 -25.19
N LYS A 117 11.63 -16.48 -24.31
CA LYS A 117 11.45 -16.65 -22.86
C LYS A 117 10.46 -15.63 -22.28
N ARG A 118 10.54 -14.35 -22.65
CA ARG A 118 9.59 -13.33 -22.16
C ARG A 118 8.17 -13.53 -22.67
N ILE A 119 8.01 -14.12 -23.85
CA ILE A 119 6.69 -14.49 -24.39
C ILE A 119 6.11 -15.67 -23.61
N ASP A 120 6.93 -16.69 -23.30
CA ASP A 120 6.51 -17.83 -22.47
C ASP A 120 6.13 -17.39 -21.05
N GLU A 121 6.87 -16.44 -20.47
CA GLU A 121 6.59 -15.84 -19.16
C GLU A 121 5.45 -14.79 -19.19
N MET A 122 4.69 -14.67 -20.28
CA MET A 122 3.52 -13.78 -20.41
C MET A 122 3.78 -12.30 -20.05
N TYR A 123 4.95 -11.75 -20.40
CA TYR A 123 5.25 -10.34 -20.17
C TYR A 123 4.38 -9.40 -21.01
N GLN A 124 3.96 -8.32 -20.38
CA GLN A 124 3.14 -7.26 -20.93
C GLN A 124 3.88 -5.94 -20.94
N VAL A 125 3.67 -5.18 -22.01
CA VAL A 125 4.13 -3.82 -22.20
C VAL A 125 3.10 -2.86 -21.63
N ASN A 126 3.55 -1.98 -20.75
CA ASN A 126 2.74 -0.94 -20.13
C ASN A 126 3.05 0.42 -20.78
N LEU A 127 2.03 1.01 -21.40
CA LEU A 127 2.11 2.34 -22.02
C LEU A 127 1.29 3.33 -21.20
N ILE A 128 1.73 4.57 -21.13
CA ILE A 128 1.10 5.65 -20.37
C ILE A 128 0.98 6.89 -21.25
N LEU A 129 -0.20 7.49 -21.29
CA LEU A 129 -0.50 8.75 -21.99
C LEU A 129 -1.30 9.66 -21.07
N ASP A 130 -0.82 10.88 -20.80
CA ASP A 130 -1.45 11.83 -19.87
C ASP A 130 -1.87 11.20 -18.52
N ASN A 131 -0.95 10.41 -17.95
CA ASN A 131 -1.12 9.61 -16.74
C ASN A 131 -2.16 8.47 -16.81
N LEU A 132 -2.78 8.23 -17.97
CA LEU A 132 -3.67 7.08 -18.18
C LEU A 132 -2.88 5.89 -18.75
N PRO A 133 -3.01 4.68 -18.18
CA PRO A 133 -2.43 3.49 -18.77
C PRO A 133 -3.16 3.12 -20.07
N ALA A 134 -2.52 2.39 -20.97
CA ALA A 134 -3.19 1.82 -22.13
C ALA A 134 -4.08 0.64 -21.72
N ILE A 135 -5.31 0.61 -22.23
CA ILE A 135 -6.23 -0.53 -22.08
C ILE A 135 -6.30 -1.32 -23.38
N ARG A 136 -6.36 -2.65 -23.28
CA ARG A 136 -6.87 -3.50 -24.36
C ARG A 136 -8.15 -4.23 -23.95
N TYR A 137 -9.03 -4.43 -24.92
CA TYR A 137 -10.20 -5.28 -24.77
C TYR A 137 -9.96 -6.62 -25.47
N THR A 138 -10.29 -7.72 -24.79
CA THR A 138 -10.30 -9.05 -25.39
C THR A 138 -11.69 -9.66 -25.22
N ARG A 139 -12.20 -10.31 -26.27
CA ARG A 139 -13.51 -10.94 -26.27
C ARG A 139 -13.33 -12.43 -25.97
N LYS A 140 -13.81 -12.90 -24.82
CA LYS A 140 -13.94 -14.34 -24.51
C LYS A 140 -15.41 -14.65 -24.26
N GLU A 141 -15.95 -15.61 -25.02
CA GLU A 141 -17.25 -16.25 -24.75
C GLU A 141 -18.41 -15.27 -24.45
N GLY A 142 -18.47 -14.14 -25.17
CA GLY A 142 -19.54 -13.14 -25.02
C GLY A 142 -19.27 -12.03 -24.00
N PHE A 143 -18.23 -12.14 -23.17
CA PHE A 143 -17.79 -11.09 -22.24
C PHE A 143 -16.57 -10.34 -22.79
N MET A 144 -16.53 -9.02 -22.58
CA MET A 144 -15.38 -8.16 -22.89
C MET A 144 -14.49 -8.05 -21.65
N LEU A 145 -13.33 -8.69 -21.68
CA LEU A 145 -12.32 -8.59 -20.62
C LEU A 145 -11.40 -7.41 -20.90
N ARG A 146 -11.16 -6.60 -19.87
CA ARG A 146 -10.27 -5.46 -19.89
C ARG A 146 -8.90 -5.84 -19.32
N TRP A 147 -7.84 -5.50 -20.03
CA TRP A 147 -6.45 -5.65 -19.57
C TRP A 147 -5.72 -4.33 -19.66
N THR A 148 -4.80 -4.08 -18.73
CA THR A 148 -3.82 -2.98 -18.82
C THR A 148 -2.62 -3.42 -19.62
N GLY A 149 -2.16 -2.61 -20.56
CA GLY A 149 -1.05 -2.95 -21.44
C GLY A 149 -1.38 -4.02 -22.48
N TYR A 150 -0.35 -4.52 -23.16
CA TYR A 150 -0.46 -5.56 -24.18
C TYR A 150 0.68 -6.58 -24.08
N PRO A 151 0.45 -7.86 -24.39
CA PRO A 151 1.50 -8.88 -24.35
C PRO A 151 2.54 -8.61 -25.44
N ILE A 152 3.79 -8.99 -25.20
CA ILE A 152 4.86 -8.83 -26.20
C ILE A 152 4.58 -9.70 -27.44
N GLY A 153 4.05 -10.90 -27.22
CA GLY A 153 3.83 -11.88 -28.27
C GLY A 153 2.95 -13.04 -27.81
N VAL A 154 2.81 -14.05 -28.66
CA VAL A 154 2.06 -15.26 -28.39
C VAL A 154 2.74 -16.48 -29.01
N LYS A 155 2.64 -17.62 -28.34
CA LYS A 155 3.09 -18.91 -28.86
C LYS A 155 1.90 -19.69 -29.42
N ILE A 156 1.96 -20.08 -30.70
CA ILE A 156 0.93 -20.90 -31.36
C ILE A 156 1.60 -22.06 -32.07
N LYS A 157 1.23 -23.30 -31.73
CA LYS A 157 1.76 -24.54 -32.35
C LYS A 157 3.31 -24.55 -32.40
N ASP A 158 3.94 -24.21 -31.28
CA ASP A 158 5.40 -24.10 -31.10
C ASP A 158 6.13 -23.01 -31.91
N VAL A 159 5.41 -22.14 -32.60
CA VAL A 159 5.98 -20.96 -33.24
C VAL A 159 5.66 -19.72 -32.40
N TYR A 160 6.68 -18.90 -32.16
CA TYR A 160 6.55 -17.64 -31.43
C TYR A 160 6.24 -16.51 -32.42
N TYR A 161 5.28 -15.67 -32.07
CA TYR A 161 4.86 -14.49 -32.83
C TYR A 161 4.98 -13.25 -31.96
N VAL A 162 5.37 -12.11 -32.55
CA VAL A 162 5.47 -10.80 -31.87
C VAL A 162 4.40 -9.86 -32.36
N PHE A 163 3.90 -9.03 -31.44
CA PHE A 163 3.06 -7.88 -31.78
C PHE A 163 3.94 -6.67 -32.10
N ASN A 164 4.03 -6.34 -33.38
CA ASN A 164 4.91 -5.32 -33.91
C ASN A 164 4.15 -4.12 -34.53
N HIS A 165 2.86 -4.28 -34.78
CA HIS A 165 1.98 -3.19 -35.20
C HIS A 165 1.02 -2.82 -34.08
N LEU A 166 0.99 -1.55 -33.67
CA LEU A 166 0.09 -1.07 -32.61
C LEU A 166 -0.93 -0.07 -33.17
N LYS A 167 -2.21 -0.36 -32.95
CA LYS A 167 -3.30 0.57 -33.22
C LYS A 167 -3.71 1.26 -31.93
N PHE A 168 -3.48 2.56 -31.86
CA PHE A 168 -3.87 3.39 -30.73
C PHE A 168 -5.20 4.09 -30.99
N LYS A 169 -6.04 4.11 -29.98
CA LYS A 169 -7.29 4.85 -29.96
C LYS A 169 -7.29 5.75 -28.74
N VAL A 170 -7.26 7.06 -28.98
CA VAL A 170 -7.21 8.10 -27.96
C VAL A 170 -8.58 8.75 -27.90
N LEU A 171 -9.24 8.59 -26.76
CA LEU A 171 -10.53 9.23 -26.50
C LEU A 171 -10.26 10.65 -26.01
N VAL A 172 -10.85 11.64 -26.69
CA VAL A 172 -10.69 13.05 -26.37
C VAL A 172 -12.02 13.69 -26.04
N HIS A 173 -12.00 14.63 -25.10
CA HIS A 173 -13.15 15.45 -24.74
C HIS A 173 -12.83 16.91 -25.00
N LYS A 174 -13.79 17.67 -25.54
CA LYS A 174 -13.60 19.09 -25.80
C LYS A 174 -13.39 19.82 -24.47
N TYR A 175 -12.41 20.70 -24.40
CA TYR A 175 -12.18 21.52 -23.22
C TYR A 175 -13.27 22.58 -23.14
N GLU A 176 -14.26 22.37 -22.28
CA GLU A 176 -15.24 23.39 -21.94
C GLU A 176 -14.61 24.37 -20.95
N GLU A 177 -14.49 25.65 -21.34
CA GLU A 177 -14.15 26.75 -20.43
C GLU A 177 -15.33 27.08 -19.50
N THR A 178 -15.84 26.09 -18.78
CA THR A 178 -16.95 26.28 -17.85
C THR A 178 -16.41 26.55 -16.46
N ASN A 179 -16.21 27.82 -16.08
CA ASN A 179 -16.24 28.34 -14.70
C ASN A 179 -15.56 27.55 -13.55
N VAL A 180 -14.66 26.59 -13.81
CA VAL A 180 -14.05 25.74 -12.76
C VAL A 180 -13.17 26.59 -11.82
N ALA A 181 -12.66 27.72 -12.31
CA ALA A 181 -11.94 28.68 -11.50
C ALA A 181 -12.80 29.37 -10.40
N ARG A 182 -14.14 29.29 -10.45
CA ARG A 182 -15.02 30.03 -9.52
C ARG A 182 -15.65 29.19 -8.42
N VAL A 183 -15.64 27.86 -8.50
CA VAL A 183 -16.35 26.99 -7.53
C VAL A 183 -15.41 26.39 -6.47
N MET A 184 -14.09 26.50 -6.61
CA MET A 184 -13.12 25.92 -5.67
C MET A 184 -12.09 26.89 -5.07
N GLY A 185 -12.28 28.20 -5.20
CA GLY A 185 -11.42 29.21 -4.58
C GLY A 185 -12.12 29.95 -3.45
N THR A 186 -12.18 29.38 -2.25
CA THR A 186 -12.32 30.21 -1.04
C THR A 186 -10.97 30.83 -0.71
N GLY A 187 -10.87 32.15 -0.90
CA GLY A 187 -9.90 33.02 -0.24
C GLY A 187 -8.51 33.10 -0.87
N ASP A 188 -8.23 34.27 -1.44
CA ASP A 188 -6.93 34.96 -1.52
C ASP A 188 -5.71 34.21 -2.10
N ALA A 189 -5.41 34.51 -3.37
CA ALA A 189 -4.10 34.99 -3.84
C ALA A 189 -4.10 35.03 -5.38
N VAL A 190 -4.39 36.21 -5.95
CA VAL A 190 -4.14 36.50 -7.37
C VAL A 190 -2.76 37.14 -7.49
N GLU A 191 -1.74 36.31 -7.70
CA GLU A 191 -0.48 36.66 -8.36
C GLU A 191 -0.15 35.41 -9.21
N GLY A 192 -0.22 35.40 -10.54
CA GLY A 192 0.40 36.32 -11.48
C GLY A 192 1.33 35.52 -12.40
N PHE A 193 0.80 34.50 -13.10
CA PHE A 193 1.52 33.85 -14.21
C PHE A 193 1.21 34.59 -15.52
N PRO A 194 2.21 34.84 -16.39
CA PRO A 194 2.04 35.69 -17.55
C PRO A 194 1.16 34.99 -18.59
N SER A 195 -0.09 35.42 -18.70
CA SER A 195 -0.92 35.22 -19.89
C SER A 195 -0.33 36.05 -21.02
N VAL A 196 0.60 35.47 -21.77
CA VAL A 196 0.86 35.91 -23.15
C VAL A 196 -0.04 35.08 -24.04
N GLY A 197 -1.26 35.59 -24.21
CA GLY A 197 -2.24 35.06 -25.14
C GLY A 197 -3.12 36.21 -25.62
N ASN A 198 -2.72 36.81 -26.74
CA ASN A 198 -3.58 37.69 -27.53
C ASN A 198 -4.97 37.07 -27.65
N LYS A 199 -6.01 37.86 -27.33
CA LYS A 199 -7.38 37.61 -27.77
C LYS A 199 -7.38 37.51 -29.29
N GLY A 200 -7.35 36.30 -29.85
CA GLY A 200 -7.24 36.15 -31.31
C GLY A 200 -7.05 34.75 -31.89
N SER A 201 -7.11 33.66 -31.13
CA SER A 201 -7.24 32.32 -31.73
C SER A 201 -8.06 31.40 -30.82
N ASP A 202 -9.33 31.26 -31.17
CA ASP A 202 -10.28 30.32 -30.57
C ASP A 202 -9.94 28.90 -31.03
N VAL A 203 -8.73 28.43 -30.71
CA VAL A 203 -8.30 27.08 -31.07
C VAL A 203 -8.93 26.13 -30.05
N PRO A 204 -9.79 25.18 -30.49
CA PRO A 204 -10.41 24.24 -29.56
C PRO A 204 -9.33 23.44 -28.86
N GLY A 205 -9.30 23.56 -27.53
CA GLY A 205 -8.49 22.70 -26.68
C GLY A 205 -9.22 21.40 -26.45
N TYR A 206 -8.49 20.30 -26.34
CA TYR A 206 -9.01 18.98 -26.04
C TYR A 206 -8.27 18.40 -24.83
N MET A 207 -8.95 17.52 -24.10
CA MET A 207 -8.40 16.76 -22.98
C MET A 207 -8.40 15.28 -23.33
N VAL A 208 -7.39 14.54 -22.88
CA VAL A 208 -7.35 13.09 -23.03
C VAL A 208 -8.18 12.45 -21.91
N VAL A 209 -9.18 11.66 -22.29
CA VAL A 209 -10.12 11.00 -21.38
C VAL A 209 -10.09 9.47 -21.45
N GLY A 210 -9.37 8.91 -22.40
CA GLY A 210 -9.16 7.47 -22.49
C GLY A 210 -8.04 7.10 -23.46
N PHE A 211 -7.40 5.97 -23.19
CA PHE A 211 -6.28 5.48 -23.98
C PHE A 211 -6.39 3.97 -24.17
N GLU A 212 -6.60 3.56 -25.43
CA GLU A 212 -6.83 2.18 -25.84
C GLU A 212 -5.75 1.74 -26.83
N VAL A 213 -5.36 0.47 -26.75
CA VAL A 213 -4.37 -0.16 -27.64
C VAL A 213 -4.87 -1.50 -28.16
N VAL A 214 -4.72 -1.70 -29.46
CA VAL A 214 -4.99 -2.96 -30.15
C VAL A 214 -3.68 -3.46 -30.78
N PRO A 215 -3.05 -4.52 -30.22
CA PRO A 215 -1.83 -5.08 -30.77
C PRO A 215 -2.12 -6.02 -31.94
N CYS A 216 -1.33 -5.91 -33.01
CA CYS A 216 -1.40 -6.75 -34.20
C CYS A 216 -0.01 -7.29 -34.57
N SER A 217 0.01 -8.50 -35.12
CA SER A 217 1.23 -9.16 -35.61
C SER A 217 1.22 -9.15 -37.14
N VAL A 218 2.04 -8.29 -37.74
CA VAL A 218 2.07 -8.01 -39.19
C VAL A 218 3.44 -8.33 -39.76
N MET A 219 3.49 -9.20 -40.78
CA MET A 219 4.71 -9.43 -41.53
C MET A 219 4.99 -8.26 -42.49
N HIS A 220 6.00 -7.45 -42.16
CA HIS A 220 6.45 -6.36 -43.02
C HIS A 220 7.52 -6.84 -44.01
N ASN A 221 7.54 -6.25 -45.20
CA ASN A 221 8.54 -6.57 -46.20
C ASN A 221 9.80 -5.72 -45.97
N GLY A 222 10.88 -6.34 -45.51
CA GLY A 222 12.11 -5.64 -45.10
C GLY A 222 12.77 -4.80 -46.21
N ASP A 223 12.53 -5.10 -47.50
CA ASP A 223 13.09 -4.32 -48.60
C ASP A 223 12.44 -2.95 -48.79
N LEU A 224 11.16 -2.80 -48.39
CA LEU A 224 10.45 -1.53 -48.44
C LEU A 224 10.88 -0.55 -47.34
N VAL A 225 11.64 -1.04 -46.35
CA VAL A 225 11.92 -0.32 -45.10
C VAL A 225 13.32 0.25 -45.02
N LYS A 226 14.25 -0.26 -45.82
CA LYS A 226 15.68 0.11 -45.79
C LYS A 226 15.95 1.63 -45.92
N ASN A 227 15.07 2.37 -46.60
CA ASN A 227 15.23 3.81 -46.86
C ASN A 227 14.23 4.70 -46.09
N LEU A 228 13.33 4.11 -45.29
CA LEU A 228 12.33 4.88 -44.53
C LEU A 228 12.97 5.48 -43.27
N LYS A 229 12.72 6.76 -43.02
CA LYS A 229 13.06 7.40 -41.75
C LYS A 229 11.92 7.24 -40.75
N MET A 230 12.27 7.28 -39.47
CA MET A 230 11.30 7.24 -38.37
C MET A 230 10.22 8.32 -38.56
N TYR A 231 8.96 7.95 -38.35
CA TYR A 231 7.73 8.74 -38.56
C TYR A 231 7.27 8.96 -40.00
N GLU A 232 7.93 8.34 -40.99
CA GLU A 232 7.42 8.34 -42.36
C GLU A 232 6.27 7.34 -42.54
N LYS A 233 5.43 7.59 -43.54
CA LYS A 233 4.31 6.70 -43.85
C LYS A 233 4.82 5.43 -44.52
N TYR A 234 4.39 4.28 -44.02
CA TYR A 234 4.70 2.98 -44.58
C TYR A 234 4.00 2.81 -45.95
N PRO A 235 4.70 2.33 -46.99
CA PRO A 235 4.24 2.43 -48.38
C PRO A 235 3.11 1.47 -48.77
N SER A 236 2.80 0.46 -47.95
CA SER A 236 1.74 -0.52 -48.25
C SER A 236 0.67 -0.55 -47.16
N PRO A 237 -0.60 -0.78 -47.51
CA PRO A 237 -1.67 -0.75 -46.52
C PRO A 237 -1.56 -1.89 -45.51
N ILE A 238 -1.64 -1.56 -44.23
CA ILE A 238 -1.52 -2.54 -43.14
C ILE A 238 -2.92 -2.95 -42.67
N LYS A 239 -3.28 -4.23 -42.83
CA LYS A 239 -4.51 -4.79 -42.26
C LYS A 239 -4.21 -5.37 -40.88
N CYS A 240 -4.68 -4.69 -39.84
CA CYS A 240 -4.56 -5.11 -38.45
C CYS A 240 -5.81 -5.90 -38.04
N GLU A 241 -5.72 -7.23 -38.05
CA GLU A 241 -6.73 -8.12 -37.49
C GLU A 241 -6.23 -8.72 -36.16
N PRO A 242 -6.91 -8.49 -35.02
CA PRO A 242 -6.44 -8.95 -33.71
C PRO A 242 -6.37 -10.48 -33.55
N THR A 243 -7.07 -11.23 -34.40
CA THR A 243 -7.19 -12.69 -34.33
C THR A 243 -6.16 -13.43 -35.17
N THR A 244 -5.48 -12.74 -36.09
CA THR A 244 -4.51 -13.35 -36.98
C THR A 244 -3.10 -12.93 -36.58
N VAL A 245 -2.18 -13.90 -36.53
CA VAL A 245 -0.76 -13.64 -36.30
C VAL A 245 0.02 -14.01 -37.53
N SER A 246 0.90 -13.10 -37.98
CA SER A 246 1.60 -13.27 -39.26
C SER A 246 3.11 -13.07 -39.18
N MET A 247 3.65 -12.51 -38.09
CA MET A 247 5.08 -12.28 -37.91
C MET A 247 5.72 -13.32 -36.97
N PRO A 248 6.25 -14.45 -37.48
CA PRO A 248 7.01 -15.39 -36.68
C PRO A 248 8.38 -14.82 -36.32
N ILE A 249 8.88 -15.14 -35.13
CA ILE A 249 10.24 -14.75 -34.71
C ILE A 249 11.22 -15.78 -35.25
N LYS A 250 12.30 -15.33 -35.90
CA LYS A 250 13.42 -16.17 -36.31
C LYS A 250 14.76 -15.53 -35.97
N GLU A 251 15.76 -16.36 -35.71
CA GLU A 251 17.14 -15.90 -35.50
C GLU A 251 17.68 -15.23 -36.77
N GLY A 252 18.37 -14.09 -36.61
CA GLY A 252 18.99 -13.34 -37.71
C GLY A 252 18.05 -12.48 -38.56
N GLU A 253 16.73 -12.54 -38.36
CA GLU A 253 15.76 -11.67 -39.03
C GLU A 253 15.46 -10.40 -38.19
N PRO A 254 15.43 -9.20 -38.79
CA PRO A 254 15.06 -7.98 -38.09
C PRO A 254 13.53 -7.85 -37.95
N ILE A 255 13.09 -7.17 -36.90
CA ILE A 255 11.68 -6.87 -36.64
C ILE A 255 11.41 -5.43 -37.06
N VAL A 256 10.32 -5.22 -37.80
CA VAL A 256 9.86 -3.89 -38.20
C VAL A 256 8.67 -3.51 -37.32
N PHE A 257 8.73 -2.34 -36.70
CA PHE A 257 7.66 -1.79 -35.87
C PHE A 257 6.95 -0.65 -36.60
N THR A 258 5.61 -0.68 -36.53
CA THR A 258 4.74 0.34 -37.10
C THR A 258 3.59 0.65 -36.14
N TYR A 259 2.96 1.80 -36.29
CA TYR A 259 1.80 2.15 -35.49
C TYR A 259 0.80 3.02 -36.24
N GLU A 260 -0.41 3.09 -35.72
CA GLU A 260 -1.43 4.03 -36.15
C GLU A 260 -2.12 4.63 -34.93
N VAL A 261 -2.61 5.86 -35.07
CA VAL A 261 -3.32 6.59 -34.02
C VAL A 261 -4.62 7.15 -34.57
N THR A 262 -5.70 6.88 -33.83
CA THR A 262 -7.05 7.38 -34.10
C THR A 262 -7.56 8.15 -32.89
N PHE A 263 -8.06 9.36 -33.12
CA PHE A 263 -8.69 10.18 -32.11
C PHE A 263 -10.21 10.08 -32.28
N GLU A 264 -10.90 9.79 -31.18
CA GLU A 264 -12.37 9.77 -31.14
C GLU A 264 -12.86 10.71 -30.05
N GLU A 265 -13.83 11.56 -30.39
CA GLU A 265 -14.48 12.42 -29.41
C GLU A 265 -15.44 11.58 -28.54
N SER A 266 -15.37 11.78 -27.23
CA SER A 266 -16.17 11.06 -26.24
C SER A 266 -16.85 12.03 -25.27
N ASP A 267 -18.06 11.68 -24.83
CA ASP A 267 -18.83 12.46 -23.85
C ASP A 267 -18.34 12.28 -22.40
N ILE A 268 -17.28 11.50 -22.18
CA ILE A 268 -16.68 11.29 -20.86
C ILE A 268 -16.06 12.60 -20.38
N LYS A 269 -16.53 13.10 -19.24
CA LYS A 269 -15.95 14.28 -18.59
C LYS A 269 -14.60 13.94 -17.97
N TRP A 270 -13.72 14.93 -17.89
CA TRP A 270 -12.39 14.75 -17.31
C TRP A 270 -12.38 14.13 -15.90
N PRO A 271 -13.26 14.51 -14.94
CA PRO A 271 -13.27 13.89 -13.61
C PRO A 271 -13.62 12.39 -13.63
N SER A 272 -14.44 11.94 -14.59
CA SER A 272 -14.88 10.54 -14.74
C SER A 272 -13.96 9.69 -15.62
N ARG A 273 -12.86 10.26 -16.15
CA ARG A 273 -11.97 9.55 -17.09
C ARG A 273 -11.39 8.25 -16.52
N TRP A 274 -11.21 8.22 -15.20
CA TRP A 274 -10.69 7.07 -14.48
C TRP A 274 -11.73 5.97 -14.21
N ASP A 275 -13.03 6.23 -14.33
CA ASP A 275 -14.07 5.24 -14.03
C ASP A 275 -13.95 4.01 -14.96
N ALA A 276 -13.58 4.25 -16.21
CA ALA A 276 -13.32 3.21 -17.21
C ALA A 276 -12.10 2.34 -16.88
N TYR A 277 -11.22 2.76 -15.97
CA TYR A 277 -10.04 2.02 -15.51
C TYR A 277 -10.29 1.34 -14.16
N LEU A 278 -11.15 1.95 -13.33
CA LEU A 278 -11.31 1.63 -11.92
C LEU A 278 -12.57 0.81 -11.60
N LYS A 279 -13.46 0.60 -12.58
CA LYS A 279 -14.64 -0.25 -12.41
C LYS A 279 -14.22 -1.69 -12.06
N MET A 280 -14.49 -2.11 -10.82
CA MET A 280 -14.42 -3.49 -10.36
C MET A 280 -15.83 -4.08 -10.27
N GLU A 281 -16.01 -5.29 -10.80
CA GLU A 281 -17.20 -6.10 -10.55
C GLU A 281 -17.06 -6.77 -9.18
N GLY A 282 -18.08 -6.67 -8.32
CA GLY A 282 -18.05 -7.36 -7.01
C GLY A 282 -18.44 -6.54 -5.77
N ALA A 283 -19.00 -5.33 -5.90
CA ALA A 283 -19.46 -4.52 -4.75
C ALA A 283 -20.32 -5.29 -3.73
N LYS A 284 -21.12 -6.26 -4.19
CA LYS A 284 -21.95 -7.13 -3.34
C LYS A 284 -21.11 -7.96 -2.34
N VAL A 285 -19.91 -8.39 -2.74
CA VAL A 285 -19.02 -9.21 -1.91
C VAL A 285 -18.41 -8.38 -0.77
N HIS A 286 -18.05 -7.12 -1.04
CA HIS A 286 -17.57 -6.20 -0.01
C HIS A 286 -18.63 -5.91 1.05
N TRP A 287 -19.89 -5.67 0.64
CA TRP A 287 -21.00 -5.50 1.58
C TRP A 287 -21.26 -6.75 2.42
N PHE A 288 -21.14 -7.94 1.83
CA PHE A 288 -21.26 -9.20 2.57
C PHE A 288 -20.17 -9.34 3.65
N SER A 289 -18.93 -8.96 3.33
CA SER A 289 -17.81 -8.95 4.28
C SER A 289 -18.05 -8.01 5.47
N ILE A 290 -18.57 -6.81 5.21
CA ILE A 290 -18.87 -5.82 6.25
C ILE A 290 -19.98 -6.33 7.18
N LEU A 291 -21.05 -6.93 6.63
CA LEU A 291 -22.15 -7.49 7.43
C LEU A 291 -21.67 -8.63 8.34
N ASN A 292 -20.84 -9.54 7.82
CA ASN A 292 -20.27 -10.63 8.61
C ASN A 292 -19.38 -10.08 9.74
N SER A 293 -18.58 -9.06 9.46
CA SER A 293 -17.71 -8.43 10.46
C SER A 293 -18.51 -7.72 11.57
N LEU A 294 -19.61 -7.04 11.22
CA LEU A 294 -20.50 -6.42 12.19
C LEU A 294 -21.18 -7.44 13.11
N MET A 295 -21.53 -8.62 12.59
CA MET A 295 -22.08 -9.71 13.41
C MET A 295 -21.07 -10.20 14.47
N VAL A 296 -19.80 -10.37 14.09
CA VAL A 296 -18.74 -10.76 15.04
C VAL A 296 -18.52 -9.70 16.12
N ILE A 297 -18.48 -8.42 15.72
CA ILE A 297 -18.30 -7.30 16.65
C ILE A 297 -19.47 -7.21 17.64
N THR A 298 -20.71 -7.26 17.16
CA THR A 298 -21.88 -7.18 18.06
C THR A 298 -21.92 -8.34 19.07
N PHE A 299 -21.53 -9.55 18.65
CA PHE A 299 -21.40 -10.68 19.56
C PHE A 299 -20.31 -10.47 20.62
N LEU A 300 -19.11 -10.04 20.22
CA LEU A 300 -17.99 -9.77 21.13
C LEU A 300 -18.28 -8.57 22.06
N ALA A 301 -18.84 -7.49 21.54
CA ALA A 301 -19.35 -6.36 22.30
C ALA A 301 -20.38 -6.81 23.35
N GLY A 302 -21.24 -7.78 23.03
CA GLY A 302 -22.15 -8.39 23.99
C GLY A 302 -21.43 -9.08 25.15
N ILE A 303 -20.36 -9.84 24.87
CA ILE A 303 -19.52 -10.47 25.90
C ILE A 303 -18.83 -9.40 26.76
N VAL A 304 -18.23 -8.39 26.14
CA VAL A 304 -17.57 -7.27 26.83
C VAL A 304 -18.57 -6.52 27.70
N LEU A 305 -19.78 -6.25 27.20
CA LEU A 305 -20.86 -5.63 27.97
C LEU A 305 -21.26 -6.49 29.17
N VAL A 306 -21.35 -7.81 29.03
CA VAL A 306 -21.62 -8.72 30.16
C VAL A 306 -20.48 -8.67 31.18
N ILE A 307 -19.22 -8.61 30.74
CA ILE A 307 -18.07 -8.44 31.64
C ILE A 307 -18.20 -7.13 32.41
N PHE A 308 -18.45 -6.00 31.73
CA PHE A 308 -18.64 -4.69 32.37
C PHE A 308 -19.88 -4.64 33.28
N LEU A 309 -21.01 -5.20 32.87
CA LEU A 309 -22.20 -5.27 33.70
C LEU A 309 -21.98 -6.16 34.92
N ARG A 310 -21.22 -7.25 34.80
CA ARG A 310 -20.85 -8.09 35.95
C ARG A 310 -19.91 -7.38 36.90
N THR A 311 -18.94 -6.59 36.41
CA THR A 311 -18.05 -5.81 37.27
C THR A 311 -18.81 -4.68 37.97
N VAL A 312 -19.69 -3.96 37.27
CA VAL A 312 -20.48 -2.84 37.80
C VAL A 312 -21.63 -3.30 38.70
N ARG A 313 -22.43 -4.31 38.30
CA ARG A 313 -23.58 -4.80 39.09
C ARG A 313 -23.12 -5.38 40.43
N ARG A 314 -21.92 -5.96 40.49
CA ARG A 314 -21.34 -6.46 41.75
C ARG A 314 -20.88 -5.34 42.70
N ASP A 315 -20.58 -4.15 42.18
CA ASP A 315 -20.37 -2.94 43.00
C ASP A 315 -21.70 -2.40 43.54
N LEU A 316 -22.80 -2.50 42.79
CA LEU A 316 -24.12 -2.06 43.24
C LEU A 316 -24.74 -3.01 44.28
N THR A 317 -24.57 -4.33 44.13
CA THR A 317 -25.06 -5.33 45.10
C THR A 317 -24.25 -5.39 46.40
N ARG A 318 -23.19 -4.58 46.56
CA ARG A 318 -22.54 -4.36 47.85
C ARG A 318 -23.33 -3.36 48.74
N TYR A 319 -24.45 -2.83 48.24
CA TYR A 319 -25.37 -1.96 48.97
C TYR A 319 -26.73 -2.58 49.33
N GLU A 320 -27.04 -3.80 48.87
CA GLU A 320 -28.21 -4.54 49.36
C GLU A 320 -27.73 -5.76 50.16
N GLU A 321 -27.57 -5.53 51.46
CA GLU A 321 -27.55 -6.60 52.46
C GLU A 321 -28.85 -7.39 52.34
N LEU A 322 -28.82 -8.59 51.76
CA LEU A 322 -29.70 -9.74 52.02
C LEU A 322 -29.48 -10.83 50.94
N ASP A 323 -28.40 -11.60 51.06
CA ASP A 323 -28.47 -13.08 51.07
C ASP A 323 -27.07 -13.66 51.36
N LYS A 324 -26.84 -14.16 52.58
CA LYS A 324 -25.49 -14.50 53.08
C LYS A 324 -25.05 -15.95 52.79
N GLU A 325 -25.88 -16.81 52.24
CA GLU A 325 -25.54 -18.25 52.14
C GLU A 325 -25.46 -18.77 50.69
N ALA A 326 -26.26 -18.25 49.74
CA ALA A 326 -26.16 -18.61 48.33
C ALA A 326 -24.98 -17.94 47.60
N GLN A 327 -24.54 -16.77 48.08
CA GLN A 327 -23.49 -15.96 47.45
C GLN A 327 -22.07 -16.50 47.71
N ALA A 328 -21.84 -17.24 48.80
CA ALA A 328 -20.50 -17.63 49.25
C ALA A 328 -19.84 -18.68 48.34
N MET A 329 -20.58 -19.73 47.94
CA MET A 329 -20.07 -20.75 47.00
C MET A 329 -19.84 -20.19 45.58
N VAL A 330 -20.61 -19.19 45.15
CA VAL A 330 -20.45 -18.57 43.82
C VAL A 330 -19.33 -17.51 43.81
N ASN A 331 -19.04 -16.89 44.96
CA ASN A 331 -18.03 -15.83 45.07
C ASN A 331 -16.58 -16.34 45.11
N GLU A 332 -16.33 -17.55 45.61
CA GLU A 332 -14.98 -18.13 45.68
C GLU A 332 -14.47 -18.62 44.31
N GLU A 333 -15.31 -19.21 43.47
CA GLU A 333 -14.88 -19.73 42.16
C GLU A 333 -14.77 -18.64 41.06
N LEU A 334 -15.37 -17.45 41.23
CA LEU A 334 -15.49 -16.43 40.16
C LEU A 334 -14.73 -15.11 40.40
N SER A 335 -13.98 -14.97 41.49
CA SER A 335 -13.31 -13.70 41.85
C SER A 335 -11.77 -13.72 41.81
N GLY A 336 -11.17 -14.64 41.04
CA GLY A 336 -9.70 -14.78 40.92
C GLY A 336 -8.97 -13.51 40.50
N TRP A 337 -9.61 -12.62 39.72
CA TRP A 337 -8.99 -11.35 39.32
C TRP A 337 -8.78 -10.37 40.49
N LYS A 338 -9.61 -10.44 41.55
CA LYS A 338 -9.40 -9.62 42.77
C LYS A 338 -8.21 -10.13 43.60
N LEU A 339 -7.82 -11.38 43.42
CA LEU A 339 -6.71 -11.98 44.14
C LEU A 339 -5.34 -11.58 43.58
N VAL A 340 -5.31 -11.05 42.36
CA VAL A 340 -4.09 -10.58 41.68
C VAL A 340 -3.86 -9.06 41.76
N VAL A 341 -4.67 -8.36 42.58
CA VAL A 341 -4.59 -6.90 42.81
C VAL A 341 -3.16 -6.44 43.13
N GLY A 342 -2.42 -7.22 43.93
CA GLY A 342 -1.04 -6.91 44.32
C GLY A 342 0.04 -7.23 43.28
N ASP A 343 -0.25 -7.89 42.16
CA ASP A 343 0.77 -8.32 41.17
C ASP A 343 0.45 -7.91 39.72
N VAL A 344 -0.75 -7.39 39.44
CA VAL A 344 -1.21 -7.10 38.08
C VAL A 344 -0.38 -6.02 37.35
N PHE A 345 0.15 -5.03 38.07
CA PHE A 345 0.98 -3.95 37.51
C PHE A 345 2.49 -4.23 37.58
N ARG A 346 2.89 -5.46 37.89
CA ARG A 346 4.30 -5.85 37.92
C ARG A 346 4.91 -5.71 36.52
N ALA A 347 6.15 -5.22 36.48
CA ALA A 347 6.87 -5.02 35.22
C ALA A 347 6.96 -6.34 34.42
N PRO A 348 6.66 -6.32 33.11
CA PRO A 348 6.73 -7.51 32.27
C PRO A 348 8.18 -7.94 32.03
N SER A 349 8.36 -9.17 31.53
CA SER A 349 9.65 -9.61 30.98
C SER A 349 10.05 -8.69 29.81
N ASN A 350 11.30 -8.22 29.76
CA ASN A 350 11.78 -7.30 28.71
C ASN A 350 10.88 -6.06 28.48
N PRO A 351 10.67 -5.20 29.48
CA PRO A 351 9.74 -4.06 29.40
C PRO A 351 10.12 -3.05 28.32
N ALA A 352 11.41 -2.88 28.06
CA ALA A 352 11.90 -1.98 27.01
C ALA A 352 11.41 -2.42 25.62
N LEU A 353 11.45 -3.72 25.33
CA LEU A 353 11.01 -4.27 24.04
C LEU A 353 9.52 -4.01 23.84
N LEU A 354 8.69 -4.28 24.85
CA LEU A 354 7.25 -4.03 24.77
C LEU A 354 6.96 -2.55 24.45
N CYS A 355 7.64 -1.61 25.14
CA CYS A 355 7.48 -0.18 24.89
C CYS A 355 7.85 0.22 23.46
N ILE A 356 8.95 -0.34 22.95
CA ILE A 356 9.41 -0.13 21.58
C ILE A 356 8.39 -0.66 20.57
N MET A 357 7.89 -1.88 20.76
CA MET A 357 6.92 -2.51 19.85
C MET A 357 5.59 -1.76 19.82
N VAL A 358 5.09 -1.33 20.99
CA VAL A 358 3.86 -0.55 21.13
C VAL A 358 4.00 0.83 20.47
N GLY A 359 5.12 1.52 20.70
CA GLY A 359 5.38 2.80 20.04
C GLY A 359 5.40 2.69 18.50
N ASN A 360 6.13 1.71 17.97
CA ASN A 360 6.18 1.45 16.53
C ASN A 360 4.79 1.08 15.97
N GLY A 361 4.00 0.28 16.69
CA GLY A 361 2.65 -0.06 16.24
C GLY A 361 1.69 1.13 16.22
N VAL A 362 1.81 2.10 17.14
CA VAL A 362 1.03 3.35 17.07
C VAL A 362 1.40 4.16 15.82
N GLN A 363 2.68 4.24 15.51
CA GLN A 363 3.17 4.93 14.31
C GLN A 363 2.67 4.27 13.02
N ILE A 364 2.75 2.93 12.94
CA ILE A 364 2.26 2.15 11.79
C ILE A 364 0.74 2.27 11.65
N LEU A 365 -0.01 2.14 12.74
CA LEU A 365 -1.46 2.26 12.73
C LEU A 365 -1.90 3.68 12.31
N GLY A 366 -1.25 4.71 12.85
CA GLY A 366 -1.49 6.09 12.46
C GLY A 366 -1.20 6.33 10.98
N MET A 367 -0.09 5.78 10.47
CA MET A 367 0.28 5.88 9.05
C MET A 367 -0.79 5.24 8.16
N ALA A 368 -1.29 4.05 8.54
CA ALA A 368 -2.35 3.35 7.81
C ALA A 368 -3.66 4.16 7.80
N ILE A 369 -4.08 4.69 8.95
CA ILE A 369 -5.30 5.51 9.08
C ILE A 369 -5.19 6.77 8.22
N VAL A 370 -4.09 7.51 8.35
CA VAL A 370 -3.87 8.76 7.60
C VAL A 370 -3.86 8.47 6.10
N THR A 371 -3.08 7.49 5.64
CA THR A 371 -2.97 7.17 4.21
C THR A 371 -4.30 6.75 3.63
N ILE A 372 -5.02 5.84 4.29
CA ILE A 372 -6.30 5.33 3.80
C ILE A 372 -7.37 6.43 3.83
N LEU A 373 -7.37 7.32 4.83
CA LEU A 373 -8.27 8.46 4.89
C LEU A 373 -8.05 9.43 3.73
N PHE A 374 -6.80 9.82 3.46
CA PHE A 374 -6.48 10.69 2.32
C PHE A 374 -6.80 10.03 0.97
N ALA A 375 -6.61 8.70 0.86
CA ALA A 375 -7.02 7.94 -0.32
C ALA A 375 -8.55 7.87 -0.46
N ALA A 376 -9.29 7.70 0.64
CA ALA A 376 -10.76 7.68 0.65
C ALA A 376 -11.38 9.04 0.33
N LEU A 377 -10.74 10.15 0.72
CA LEU A 377 -11.13 11.51 0.34
C LEU A 377 -10.80 11.86 -1.13
N GLY A 378 -10.08 10.99 -1.84
CA GLY A 378 -9.73 11.19 -3.25
C GLY A 378 -8.50 12.07 -3.50
N PHE A 379 -7.75 12.45 -2.45
CA PHE A 379 -6.52 13.23 -2.61
C PHE A 379 -5.36 12.43 -3.19
N MET A 380 -5.37 11.10 -3.00
CA MET A 380 -4.40 10.19 -3.62
C MET A 380 -5.12 9.27 -4.59
N SER A 381 -4.77 9.40 -5.88
CA SER A 381 -5.41 8.58 -6.90
C SER A 381 -4.97 7.10 -6.79
N PRO A 382 -5.89 6.14 -6.84
CA PRO A 382 -5.59 4.70 -6.88
C PRO A 382 -4.66 4.28 -8.02
N ALA A 383 -4.63 5.09 -9.09
CA ALA A 383 -3.86 4.79 -10.29
C ALA A 383 -2.38 5.16 -10.17
N SER A 384 -2.05 6.20 -9.39
CA SER A 384 -0.68 6.59 -9.10
C SER A 384 -0.18 5.85 -7.84
N ARG A 385 0.13 4.55 -7.98
CA ARG A 385 0.55 3.71 -6.85
C ARG A 385 1.79 4.25 -6.12
N GLY A 386 2.72 4.89 -6.84
CA GLY A 386 3.89 5.52 -6.21
C GLY A 386 3.56 6.72 -5.33
N THR A 387 2.53 7.50 -5.66
CA THR A 387 2.05 8.59 -4.78
C THR A 387 1.55 8.04 -3.45
N LEU A 388 0.88 6.88 -3.45
CA LEU A 388 0.42 6.23 -2.22
C LEU A 388 1.61 5.82 -1.33
N ILE A 389 2.64 5.19 -1.88
CA ILE A 389 3.84 4.81 -1.12
C ILE A 389 4.60 6.05 -0.61
N THR A 390 4.71 7.08 -1.44
CA THR A 390 5.35 8.34 -1.02
C THR A 390 4.59 8.99 0.14
N GLY A 391 3.25 8.98 0.08
CA GLY A 391 2.38 9.45 1.15
C GLY A 391 2.50 8.60 2.43
N MET A 392 2.62 7.27 2.31
CA MET A 392 2.90 6.38 3.43
C MET A 392 4.23 6.71 4.10
N LEU A 393 5.31 6.89 3.33
CA LEU A 393 6.63 7.24 3.89
C LEU A 393 6.62 8.59 4.59
N PHE A 394 5.99 9.59 3.98
CA PHE A 394 5.89 10.93 4.57
C PHE A 394 5.08 10.93 5.87
N SER A 395 3.91 10.28 5.87
CA SER A 395 3.07 10.15 7.07
C SER A 395 3.76 9.33 8.16
N TYR A 396 4.48 8.26 7.80
CA TYR A 396 5.30 7.46 8.72
C TYR A 396 6.35 8.33 9.42
N MET A 397 7.07 9.18 8.68
CA MET A 397 8.11 10.06 9.24
C MET A 397 7.54 11.03 10.27
N ILE A 398 6.43 11.71 9.95
CA ILE A 398 5.78 12.69 10.85
C ILE A 398 5.27 11.99 12.13
N LEU A 399 4.64 10.83 11.97
CA LEU A 399 4.10 10.05 13.09
C LEU A 399 5.18 9.41 13.97
N GLY A 400 6.46 9.55 13.62
CA GLY A 400 7.58 9.23 14.50
C GLY A 400 7.49 9.93 15.86
N ILE A 401 6.95 11.15 15.91
CA ILE A 401 6.71 11.89 17.17
C ILE A 401 5.76 11.10 18.08
N ALA A 402 4.69 10.53 17.53
CA ALA A 402 3.72 9.74 18.30
C ALA A 402 4.35 8.43 18.81
N ALA A 403 5.16 7.76 17.99
CA ALA A 403 5.90 6.56 18.37
C ALA A 403 6.81 6.83 19.58
N GLY A 404 7.64 7.87 19.50
CA GLY A 404 8.55 8.25 20.57
C GLY A 404 7.81 8.64 21.86
N TYR A 405 6.73 9.40 21.73
CA TYR A 405 5.89 9.81 22.85
C TYR A 405 5.30 8.62 23.60
N VAL A 406 4.65 7.70 22.88
CA VAL A 406 4.00 6.52 23.49
C VAL A 406 5.03 5.57 24.09
N ALA A 407 6.12 5.27 23.38
CA ALA A 407 7.16 4.36 23.86
C ALA A 407 7.81 4.87 25.16
N VAL A 408 8.20 6.15 25.21
CA VAL A 408 8.82 6.74 26.40
C VAL A 408 7.82 6.92 27.53
N ARG A 409 6.59 7.31 27.23
CA ARG A 409 5.55 7.45 28.27
C ARG A 409 5.25 6.09 28.93
N LEU A 410 5.14 5.02 28.14
CA LEU A 410 4.94 3.66 28.67
C LEU A 410 6.17 3.14 29.44
N TRP A 411 7.38 3.48 29.00
CA TRP A 411 8.60 3.17 29.77
C TRP A 411 8.57 3.81 31.16
N ARG A 412 8.17 5.09 31.22
CA ARG A 412 8.05 5.82 32.49
C ARG A 412 6.94 5.27 33.38
N THR A 413 5.82 4.81 32.81
CA THR A 413 4.75 4.20 33.61
C THR A 413 5.19 2.89 34.24
N ILE A 414 5.91 2.05 33.48
CA ILE A 414 6.45 0.78 34.00
C ILE A 414 7.56 1.02 35.04
N GLY A 415 8.38 2.05 34.85
CA GLY A 415 9.44 2.44 35.78
C GLY A 415 9.00 3.30 36.97
N PHE A 416 7.70 3.35 37.32
CA PHE A 416 7.17 4.16 38.43
C PHE A 416 7.62 5.64 38.38
N GLY A 417 7.66 6.22 37.19
CA GLY A 417 8.01 7.61 36.97
C GLY A 417 9.51 7.90 36.77
N ASP A 418 10.39 6.89 36.84
CA ASP A 418 11.82 7.09 36.62
C ASP A 418 12.10 7.67 35.22
N HIS A 419 12.92 8.71 35.18
CA HIS A 419 13.33 9.37 33.95
C HIS A 419 14.55 8.68 33.31
N LYS A 420 15.26 7.80 34.02
CA LYS A 420 16.48 7.18 33.49
C LYS A 420 16.20 6.33 32.25
N GLY A 421 17.08 6.43 31.27
CA GLY A 421 17.07 5.58 30.07
C GLY A 421 16.07 5.96 28.97
N TRP A 422 15.32 7.07 29.09
CA TRP A 422 14.32 7.48 28.09
C TRP A 422 14.92 7.67 26.68
N VAL A 423 16.13 8.22 26.58
CA VAL A 423 16.86 8.40 25.31
C VAL A 423 17.16 7.06 24.65
N SER A 424 17.56 6.06 25.45
CA SER A 424 17.86 4.71 24.94
C SER A 424 16.61 4.04 24.37
N VAL A 425 15.46 4.19 25.04
CA VAL A 425 14.18 3.65 24.57
C VAL A 425 13.72 4.35 23.29
N ALA A 426 13.79 5.68 23.25
CA ALA A 426 13.42 6.46 22.06
C ALA A 426 14.31 6.13 20.85
N TRP A 427 15.63 6.01 21.05
CA TRP A 427 16.57 5.60 20.00
C TRP A 427 16.27 4.19 19.48
N LYS A 428 16.06 3.22 20.38
CA LYS A 428 15.69 1.87 19.97
C LYS A 428 14.34 1.84 19.27
N ALA A 429 13.37 2.65 19.71
CA ALA A 429 12.07 2.78 19.04
C ALA A 429 12.22 3.28 17.61
N ALA A 430 13.08 4.27 17.38
CA ALA A 430 13.37 4.82 16.06
C ALA A 430 14.05 3.83 15.10
N CYS A 431 14.86 2.91 15.63
CA CYS A 431 15.65 1.99 14.82
C CYS A 431 15.06 0.59 14.67
N PHE A 432 14.11 0.18 15.53
CA PHE A 432 13.65 -1.20 15.60
C PHE A 432 12.88 -1.63 14.35
N PHE A 433 11.74 -1.01 14.04
CA PHE A 433 10.96 -1.38 12.87
C PHE A 433 11.64 -0.98 11.54
N PRO A 434 12.18 0.26 11.38
CA PRO A 434 12.91 0.60 10.17
C PRO A 434 14.15 -0.27 9.93
N GLY A 435 14.83 -0.74 10.98
CA GLY A 435 15.95 -1.68 10.87
C GLY A 435 15.52 -3.04 10.34
N ILE A 436 14.40 -3.58 10.84
CA ILE A 436 13.81 -4.83 10.31
C ILE A 436 13.40 -4.65 8.84
N ALA A 437 12.72 -3.54 8.53
CA ALA A 437 12.30 -3.21 7.16
C ALA A 437 13.49 -3.12 6.20
N PHE A 438 14.53 -2.40 6.60
CA PHE A 438 15.75 -2.22 5.81
C PHE A 438 16.51 -3.52 5.62
N PHE A 439 16.56 -4.38 6.65
CA PHE A 439 17.18 -5.69 6.55
C PHE A 439 16.47 -6.60 5.54
N ILE A 440 15.14 -6.71 5.63
CA ILE A 440 14.33 -7.48 4.66
C ILE A 440 14.52 -6.90 3.26
N LEU A 441 14.38 -5.58 3.11
CA LEU A 441 14.56 -4.90 1.82
C LEU A 441 15.93 -5.18 1.19
N THR A 442 17.00 -5.15 2.00
CA THR A 442 18.36 -5.40 1.53
C THR A 442 18.53 -6.83 1.01
N ILE A 443 17.98 -7.83 1.73
CA ILE A 443 18.01 -9.24 1.30
C ILE A 443 17.27 -9.41 -0.03
N LEU A 444 16.05 -8.88 -0.13
CA LEU A 444 15.25 -8.98 -1.36
C LEU A 444 15.92 -8.24 -2.52
N ASN A 445 16.55 -7.10 -2.25
CA ASN A 445 17.24 -6.33 -3.26
C ASN A 445 18.47 -7.03 -3.84
N PHE A 446 19.23 -7.78 -3.02
CA PHE A 446 20.33 -8.61 -3.53
C PHE A 446 19.85 -9.67 -4.51
N LEU A 447 18.67 -10.26 -4.28
CA LEU A 447 18.06 -11.22 -5.22
C LEU A 447 17.62 -10.55 -6.52
N LEU A 448 17.06 -9.34 -6.43
CA LEU A 448 16.66 -8.54 -7.60
C LEU A 448 17.87 -8.12 -8.44
N TRP A 449 18.97 -7.70 -7.81
CA TRP A 449 20.24 -7.40 -8.51
C TRP A 449 20.81 -8.64 -9.19
N GLY A 450 20.82 -9.80 -8.52
CA GLY A 450 21.28 -11.06 -9.10
C GLY A 450 20.46 -11.50 -10.32
N SER A 451 19.22 -11.01 -10.45
CA SER A 451 18.30 -11.34 -11.55
C SER A 451 18.23 -10.26 -12.63
N HIS A 452 19.02 -9.19 -12.53
CA HIS A 452 18.97 -8.02 -13.43
C HIS A 452 17.56 -7.42 -13.61
N SER A 453 16.72 -7.47 -12.58
CA SER A 453 15.36 -6.89 -12.60
C SER A 453 15.40 -5.37 -12.43
N THR A 454 14.47 -4.65 -13.06
CA THR A 454 14.28 -3.20 -12.81
C THR A 454 13.66 -2.90 -11.46
N GLY A 455 13.11 -3.90 -10.78
CA GLY A 455 12.66 -3.81 -9.40
C GLY A 455 13.82 -3.62 -8.41
N ALA A 456 15.05 -3.86 -8.86
CA ALA A 456 16.21 -3.68 -8.01
C ALA A 456 16.46 -2.19 -7.74
N ILE A 457 16.38 -1.83 -6.47
CA ILE A 457 16.60 -0.50 -5.97
C ILE A 457 18.07 -0.10 -6.19
N PRO A 458 18.36 1.03 -6.86
CA PRO A 458 19.74 1.48 -7.06
C PRO A 458 20.38 1.93 -5.74
N PHE A 459 21.71 1.83 -5.65
CA PHE A 459 22.46 2.22 -4.45
C PHE A 459 22.20 3.67 -4.01
N SER A 460 22.00 4.59 -4.97
CA SER A 460 21.64 5.99 -4.67
C SER A 460 20.35 6.10 -3.85
N LEU A 461 19.35 5.28 -4.15
CA LEU A 461 18.08 5.29 -3.44
C LEU A 461 18.23 4.74 -2.02
N PHE A 462 19.09 3.73 -1.80
CA PHE A 462 19.42 3.27 -0.44
C PHE A 462 20.02 4.40 0.41
N VAL A 463 20.91 5.20 -0.17
CA VAL A 463 21.50 6.35 0.52
C VAL A 463 20.42 7.40 0.86
N ILE A 464 19.51 7.68 -0.08
CA ILE A 464 18.37 8.59 0.17
C ILE A 464 17.49 8.08 1.32
N LEU A 465 17.12 6.79 1.31
CA LEU A 465 16.32 6.19 2.37
C LEU A 465 17.02 6.23 3.73
N LEU A 466 18.33 5.97 3.76
CA LEU A 466 19.13 6.08 4.99
C LEU A 466 19.18 7.52 5.51
N LEU A 467 19.35 8.51 4.63
CA LEU A 467 19.30 9.93 5.02
C LEU A 467 17.92 10.32 5.56
N LEU A 468 16.83 9.90 4.91
CA LEU A 468 15.47 10.15 5.42
C LEU A 468 15.24 9.49 6.79
N TRP A 469 15.76 8.28 6.99
CA TRP A 469 15.66 7.57 8.27
C TRP A 469 16.47 8.26 9.38
N PHE A 470 17.76 8.50 9.19
CA PHE A 470 18.63 9.04 10.26
C PHE A 470 18.53 10.56 10.43
N CYS A 471 18.31 11.33 9.37
CA CYS A 471 18.28 12.79 9.45
C CYS A 471 16.89 13.35 9.79
N ILE A 472 15.81 12.61 9.54
CA ILE A 472 14.44 13.10 9.78
C ILE A 472 13.68 12.23 10.78
N SER A 473 13.53 10.92 10.50
CA SER A 473 12.71 10.03 11.34
C SER A 473 13.29 9.86 12.76
N VAL A 474 14.60 9.66 12.89
CA VAL A 474 15.26 9.52 14.21
C VAL A 474 15.14 10.81 15.05
N PRO A 475 15.45 12.02 14.55
CA PRO A 475 15.21 13.24 15.33
C PRO A 475 13.74 13.45 15.74
N LEU A 476 12.78 13.20 14.84
CA LEU A 476 11.35 13.36 15.15
C LEU A 476 10.89 12.40 16.26
N THR A 477 11.32 11.14 16.22
CA THR A 477 11.02 10.16 17.28
C THR A 477 11.66 10.53 18.61
N LEU A 478 12.89 11.06 18.61
CA LEU A 478 13.54 11.58 19.83
C LEU A 478 12.80 12.79 20.41
N VAL A 479 12.34 13.71 19.56
CA VAL A 479 11.49 14.85 19.97
C VAL A 479 10.19 14.36 20.61
N GLY A 480 9.53 13.38 20.00
CA GLY A 480 8.38 12.69 20.60
C GLY A 480 8.70 12.08 21.96
N GLY A 481 9.84 11.40 22.05
CA GLY A 481 10.35 10.83 23.30
C GLY A 481 10.63 11.89 24.37
N TYR A 482 11.13 13.06 24.00
CA TYR A 482 11.34 14.18 24.93
C TYR A 482 10.01 14.69 25.51
N PHE A 483 8.97 14.82 24.67
CA PHE A 483 7.63 15.17 25.15
C PHE A 483 7.03 14.06 26.03
N GLY A 484 7.25 12.78 25.68
CA GLY A 484 6.85 11.63 26.52
C GLY A 484 7.57 11.61 27.86
N ALA A 485 8.84 12.02 27.89
CA ALA A 485 9.64 12.11 29.11
C ALA A 485 9.20 13.26 30.03
N LYS A 486 8.61 14.34 29.48
CA LYS A 486 8.04 15.45 30.25
C LYS A 486 6.60 15.21 30.69
N ALA A 487 5.83 14.41 29.95
CA ALA A 487 4.45 14.12 30.28
C ALA A 487 4.32 13.47 31.66
N PRO A 488 3.23 13.72 32.40
CA PRO A 488 2.97 13.00 33.64
C PRO A 488 2.84 11.50 33.34
N HIS A 489 3.50 10.69 34.18
CA HIS A 489 3.35 9.24 34.11
C HIS A 489 1.96 8.85 34.63
N ILE A 490 1.41 7.77 34.08
CA ILE A 490 0.13 7.20 34.55
C ILE A 490 0.43 6.45 35.86
N GLU A 491 -0.16 6.92 36.95
CA GLU A 491 -0.03 6.30 38.27
C GLU A 491 -0.86 5.00 38.30
N TYR A 492 -0.28 3.94 38.86
CA TYR A 492 -1.01 2.69 39.05
C TYR A 492 -1.99 2.85 40.21
N PRO A 493 -3.23 2.36 40.07
CA PRO A 493 -4.25 2.47 41.11
C PRO A 493 -3.88 1.66 42.37
N VAL A 494 -2.99 0.68 42.23
CA VAL A 494 -2.61 -0.25 43.29
C VAL A 494 -1.10 -0.42 43.35
N ARG A 495 -0.57 -0.54 44.58
CA ARG A 495 0.85 -0.86 44.82
C ARG A 495 1.13 -2.35 44.63
N THR A 496 2.26 -2.67 44.01
CA THR A 496 2.70 -4.05 43.80
C THR A 496 3.34 -4.64 45.06
N ASN A 497 3.04 -5.90 45.35
CA ASN A 497 3.69 -6.69 46.40
C ASN A 497 5.15 -7.01 46.06
N GLN A 498 5.98 -7.25 47.07
CA GLN A 498 7.39 -7.60 46.84
C GLN A 498 7.53 -9.03 46.29
N ILE A 499 6.86 -9.99 46.92
CA ILE A 499 6.89 -11.40 46.53
C ILE A 499 5.81 -11.65 45.46
N PRO A 500 6.17 -12.19 44.28
CA PRO A 500 5.19 -12.53 43.26
C PRO A 500 4.34 -13.72 43.69
N ARG A 501 3.03 -13.63 43.52
CA ARG A 501 2.12 -14.77 43.68
C ARG A 501 2.41 -15.85 42.63
N GLU A 502 2.41 -17.10 43.06
CA GLU A 502 2.51 -18.26 42.18
C GLU A 502 1.24 -18.40 41.33
N ILE A 503 1.41 -18.69 40.04
CA ILE A 503 0.29 -18.85 39.11
C ILE A 503 -0.21 -20.29 39.22
N PRO A 504 -1.51 -20.53 39.48
CA PRO A 504 -2.04 -21.88 39.60
C PRO A 504 -1.87 -22.68 38.30
N ALA A 505 -1.68 -24.00 38.43
CA ALA A 505 -1.50 -24.89 37.29
C ALA A 505 -2.77 -24.92 36.43
N GLN A 506 -2.65 -24.46 35.18
CA GLN A 506 -3.78 -24.41 34.24
C GLN A 506 -3.94 -25.74 33.50
N LYS A 507 -5.20 -26.14 33.28
CA LYS A 507 -5.56 -27.36 32.52
C LYS A 507 -5.17 -27.27 31.03
N TYR A 508 -5.17 -26.07 30.46
CA TYR A 508 -4.75 -25.80 29.09
C TYR A 508 -3.63 -24.75 29.06
N PRO A 509 -2.68 -24.84 28.12
CA PRO A 509 -1.60 -23.86 28.02
C PRO A 509 -2.17 -22.48 27.61
N SER A 510 -1.93 -21.46 28.44
CA SER A 510 -2.39 -20.08 28.19
C SER A 510 -2.03 -19.53 26.81
N TRP A 511 -0.88 -19.90 26.26
CA TRP A 511 -0.45 -19.45 24.93
C TRP A 511 -1.25 -20.04 23.76
N LEU A 512 -1.86 -21.23 23.92
CA LEU A 512 -2.72 -21.81 22.89
C LEU A 512 -4.01 -20.98 22.72
N LEU A 513 -4.54 -20.46 23.83
CA LEU A 513 -5.69 -19.54 23.82
C LEU A 513 -5.35 -18.23 23.09
N VAL A 514 -4.16 -17.68 23.34
CA VAL A 514 -3.64 -16.45 22.69
C VAL A 514 -3.49 -16.63 21.18
N LEU A 515 -3.00 -17.80 20.74
CA LEU A 515 -2.92 -18.13 19.33
C LEU A 515 -4.32 -18.27 18.72
N GLY A 516 -5.20 -19.05 19.36
CA GLY A 516 -6.57 -19.27 18.87
C GLY A 516 -7.40 -17.99 18.75
N ALA A 517 -7.15 -16.98 19.57
CA ALA A 517 -7.87 -15.71 19.51
C ALA A 517 -7.65 -14.91 18.21
N GLY A 518 -6.51 -15.09 17.55
CA GLY A 518 -6.22 -14.45 16.26
C GLY A 518 -7.13 -14.93 15.11
N THR A 519 -7.84 -16.05 15.29
CA THR A 519 -8.81 -16.55 14.31
C THR A 519 -10.01 -15.61 14.13
N LEU A 520 -10.44 -14.92 15.20
CA LEU A 520 -11.60 -14.02 15.14
C LEU A 520 -11.30 -12.77 14.29
N PRO A 521 -10.22 -11.99 14.55
CA PRO A 521 -9.84 -10.90 13.65
C PRO A 521 -9.53 -11.40 12.23
N PHE A 522 -8.93 -12.58 12.07
CA PHE A 522 -8.65 -13.15 10.75
C PHE A 522 -9.94 -13.40 9.95
N GLY A 523 -10.97 -13.98 10.58
CA GLY A 523 -12.26 -14.22 9.94
C GLY A 523 -12.94 -12.95 9.44
N THR A 524 -12.77 -11.82 10.14
CA THR A 524 -13.29 -10.52 9.70
C THR A 524 -12.51 -9.91 8.54
N LEU A 525 -11.22 -10.23 8.40
CA LEU A 525 -10.36 -9.71 7.34
C LEU A 525 -10.30 -10.58 6.10
N PHE A 526 -10.67 -11.87 6.20
CA PHE A 526 -10.38 -12.89 5.18
C PHE A 526 -10.80 -12.47 3.76
N ILE A 527 -12.03 -11.96 3.60
CA ILE A 527 -12.55 -11.58 2.28
C ILE A 527 -11.79 -10.38 1.70
N GLU A 528 -11.52 -9.36 2.51
CA GLU A 528 -10.80 -8.18 2.05
C GLU A 528 -9.32 -8.47 1.80
N LEU A 529 -8.72 -9.34 2.60
CA LEU A 529 -7.36 -9.81 2.41
C LEU A 529 -7.19 -10.48 1.04
N PHE A 530 -8.16 -11.28 0.58
CA PHE A 530 -8.14 -11.86 -0.76
C PHE A 530 -8.10 -10.79 -1.85
N PHE A 531 -8.91 -9.73 -1.73
CA PHE A 531 -8.92 -8.63 -2.70
C PHE A 531 -7.64 -7.79 -2.66
N ILE A 532 -7.10 -7.54 -1.47
CA ILE A 532 -5.82 -6.83 -1.29
C ILE A 532 -4.68 -7.63 -1.93
N MET A 533 -4.58 -8.94 -1.63
CA MET A 533 -3.56 -9.81 -2.22
C MET A 533 -3.73 -9.92 -3.74
N SER A 534 -4.96 -10.06 -4.24
CA SER A 534 -5.22 -10.04 -5.68
C SER A 534 -4.81 -8.72 -6.35
N SER A 535 -4.96 -7.59 -5.66
CA SER A 535 -4.58 -6.28 -6.20
C SER A 535 -3.07 -6.06 -6.25
N ILE A 536 -2.37 -6.46 -5.19
CA ILE A 536 -0.92 -6.33 -5.08
C ILE A 536 -0.22 -7.25 -6.09
N TRP A 537 -0.60 -8.53 -6.13
CA TRP A 537 0.11 -9.56 -6.87
C TRP A 537 -0.39 -9.77 -8.31
N MET A 538 -1.71 -9.74 -8.56
CA MET A 538 -2.22 -9.86 -9.95
C MET A 538 -2.32 -8.52 -10.69
N GLY A 539 -1.80 -7.43 -10.13
CA GLY A 539 -1.81 -6.11 -10.78
C GLY A 539 -3.19 -5.46 -10.96
N ARG A 540 -4.26 -6.01 -10.37
CA ARG A 540 -5.61 -5.41 -10.45
C ARG A 540 -5.66 -4.14 -9.62
N VAL A 541 -6.31 -3.08 -10.09
CA VAL A 541 -6.42 -1.82 -9.33
C VAL A 541 -7.52 -1.95 -8.28
N TYR A 542 -7.17 -1.88 -6.98
CA TYR A 542 -8.15 -1.80 -5.89
C TYR A 542 -8.67 -0.36 -5.77
N TYR A 543 -9.94 -0.14 -6.12
CA TYR A 543 -10.51 1.21 -6.16
C TYR A 543 -11.22 1.62 -4.87
N VAL A 544 -11.60 0.66 -4.01
CA VAL A 544 -12.60 0.92 -2.98
C VAL A 544 -12.01 1.26 -1.62
N PHE A 545 -11.19 2.32 -1.58
CA PHE A 545 -10.55 2.83 -0.36
C PHE A 545 -11.55 3.19 0.75
N GLY A 546 -12.77 3.60 0.39
CA GLY A 546 -13.85 3.83 1.36
C GLY A 546 -14.23 2.56 2.14
N PHE A 547 -14.36 1.41 1.46
CA PHE A 547 -14.60 0.14 2.15
C PHE A 547 -13.38 -0.29 2.97
N LEU A 548 -12.17 -0.11 2.44
CA LEU A 548 -10.94 -0.40 3.17
C LEU A 548 -10.82 0.41 4.47
N PHE A 549 -11.23 1.68 4.47
CA PHE A 549 -11.27 2.50 5.68
C PHE A 549 -12.24 1.95 6.72
N ILE A 550 -13.46 1.59 6.31
CA ILE A 550 -14.45 0.98 7.20
C ILE A 550 -13.90 -0.33 7.78
N VAL A 551 -13.32 -1.19 6.95
CA VAL A 551 -12.74 -2.46 7.37
C VAL A 551 -11.58 -2.24 8.35
N LEU A 552 -10.74 -1.24 8.14
CA LEU A 552 -9.68 -0.87 9.09
C LEU A 552 -10.26 -0.47 10.46
N VAL A 553 -11.33 0.33 10.49
CA VAL A 553 -12.01 0.71 11.73
C VAL A 553 -12.61 -0.52 12.42
N LEU A 554 -13.29 -1.39 11.68
CA LEU A 554 -13.84 -2.64 12.20
C LEU A 554 -12.74 -3.54 12.77
N LEU A 555 -11.59 -3.65 12.09
CA LEU A 555 -10.44 -4.40 12.57
C LEU A 555 -9.93 -3.87 13.91
N VAL A 556 -9.79 -2.55 14.05
CA VAL A 556 -9.34 -1.93 15.31
C VAL A 556 -10.30 -2.29 16.46
N VAL A 557 -11.61 -2.25 16.21
CA VAL A 557 -12.62 -2.62 17.21
C VAL A 557 -12.53 -4.10 17.59
N VAL A 558 -12.49 -5.01 16.61
CA VAL A 558 -12.38 -6.46 16.87
C VAL A 558 -11.09 -6.78 17.62
N CYS A 559 -9.96 -6.18 17.22
CA CYS A 559 -8.68 -6.37 17.90
C CYS A 559 -8.71 -5.87 19.34
N ALA A 560 -9.42 -4.78 19.64
CA ALA A 560 -9.60 -4.29 21.00
C ALA A 560 -10.44 -5.29 21.82
N GLU A 561 -11.62 -5.68 21.33
CA GLU A 561 -12.55 -6.56 22.04
C GLU A 561 -11.95 -7.95 22.33
N VAL A 562 -11.29 -8.56 21.34
CA VAL A 562 -10.66 -9.88 21.51
C VAL A 562 -9.58 -9.82 22.60
N SER A 563 -8.74 -8.79 22.61
CA SER A 563 -7.70 -8.64 23.63
C SER A 563 -8.29 -8.40 25.02
N LEU A 564 -9.36 -7.61 25.13
CA LEU A 564 -10.07 -7.35 26.38
C LEU A 564 -10.65 -8.64 26.99
N VAL A 565 -11.39 -9.41 26.19
CA VAL A 565 -12.00 -10.67 26.64
C VAL A 565 -10.92 -11.65 27.11
N LEU A 566 -9.84 -11.82 26.35
CA LEU A 566 -8.74 -12.71 26.77
C LEU A 566 -8.03 -12.22 28.03
N THR A 567 -7.78 -10.92 28.13
CA THR A 567 -7.11 -10.33 29.30
C THR A 567 -7.96 -10.58 30.56
N TYR A 568 -9.27 -10.36 30.47
CA TYR A 568 -10.19 -10.65 31.57
C TYR A 568 -10.22 -12.14 31.94
N MET A 569 -10.27 -13.04 30.94
CA MET A 569 -10.25 -14.49 31.19
C MET A 569 -8.95 -14.93 31.88
N HIS A 570 -7.79 -14.40 31.48
CA HIS A 570 -6.51 -14.68 32.15
C HIS A 570 -6.49 -14.17 33.60
N LEU A 571 -7.01 -12.97 33.85
CA LEU A 571 -7.11 -12.43 35.20
C LEU A 571 -8.05 -13.26 36.09
N CYS A 572 -9.14 -13.81 35.54
CA CYS A 572 -10.04 -14.70 36.28
C CYS A 572 -9.36 -16.00 36.73
N VAL A 573 -8.36 -16.49 35.98
CA VAL A 573 -7.56 -17.68 36.31
C VAL A 573 -6.28 -17.30 37.08
N GLU A 574 -6.27 -16.12 37.72
CA GLU A 574 -5.16 -15.61 38.53
C GLU A 574 -3.82 -15.43 37.79
N ASP A 575 -3.87 -15.33 36.46
CA ASP A 575 -2.69 -15.16 35.61
C ASP A 575 -2.39 -13.68 35.41
N TRP A 576 -1.54 -13.13 36.27
CA TRP A 576 -1.16 -11.71 36.25
C TRP A 576 -0.20 -11.34 35.10
N LYS A 577 0.31 -12.31 34.32
CA LYS A 577 1.26 -12.08 33.21
C LYS A 577 0.56 -11.70 31.90
N TRP A 578 -0.34 -10.72 31.96
CA TRP A 578 -1.22 -10.34 30.84
C TRP A 578 -0.54 -9.44 29.78
N TRP A 579 0.52 -8.70 30.13
CA TRP A 579 1.18 -7.71 29.25
C TRP A 579 1.50 -8.24 27.84
N TRP A 580 2.32 -9.29 27.73
CA TRP A 580 2.66 -9.89 26.43
C TRP A 580 1.50 -10.66 25.81
N LYS A 581 0.67 -11.30 26.64
CA LYS A 581 -0.49 -12.07 26.15
C LYS A 581 -1.51 -11.16 25.47
N SER A 582 -1.75 -9.97 25.99
CA SER A 582 -2.65 -8.98 25.39
C SER A 582 -2.12 -8.41 24.06
N PHE A 583 -0.79 -8.24 23.93
CA PHE A 583 -0.17 -7.85 22.67
C PHE A 583 -0.31 -8.96 21.61
N PHE A 584 0.04 -10.21 21.97
CA PHE A 584 -0.02 -11.33 21.03
C PHE A 584 -1.44 -11.85 20.79
N ALA A 585 -2.42 -11.54 21.65
CA ALA A 585 -3.82 -11.93 21.47
C ALA A 585 -4.40 -11.43 20.14
N SER A 586 -4.16 -10.15 19.85
CA SER A 586 -4.60 -9.52 18.59
C SER A 586 -3.49 -9.54 17.53
N GLY A 587 -2.22 -9.59 17.96
CA GLY A 587 -1.06 -9.74 17.07
C GLY A 587 -0.99 -11.10 16.37
N SER A 588 -1.54 -12.17 16.95
CA SER A 588 -1.53 -13.53 16.38
C SER A 588 -2.28 -13.64 15.05
N VAL A 589 -3.16 -12.69 14.73
CA VAL A 589 -3.79 -12.57 13.39
C VAL A 589 -2.76 -12.59 12.26
N ALA A 590 -1.57 -12.03 12.50
CA ALA A 590 -0.48 -11.98 11.55
C ALA A 590 -0.02 -13.39 11.11
N ILE A 591 -0.02 -14.36 12.03
CA ILE A 591 0.35 -15.76 11.72
C ILE A 591 -0.67 -16.37 10.74
N TYR A 592 -1.97 -16.13 10.97
CA TYR A 592 -3.02 -16.61 10.07
C TYR A 592 -2.94 -15.96 8.69
N ILE A 593 -2.63 -14.67 8.62
CA ILE A 593 -2.38 -13.96 7.35
C ILE A 593 -1.17 -14.55 6.62
N PHE A 594 -0.09 -14.88 7.33
CA PHE A 594 1.08 -15.50 6.73
C PHE A 594 0.78 -16.91 6.19
N LEU A 595 0.09 -17.74 6.97
CA LEU A 595 -0.35 -19.07 6.51
C LEU A 595 -1.27 -18.96 5.29
N TYR A 596 -2.17 -17.99 5.29
CA TYR A 596 -3.00 -17.69 4.13
C TYR A 596 -2.17 -17.26 2.92
N SER A 597 -1.14 -16.42 3.09
CA SER A 597 -0.26 -16.01 2.00
C SER A 597 0.49 -17.19 1.38
N ILE A 598 0.89 -18.19 2.17
CA ILE A 598 1.50 -19.44 1.68
C ILE A 598 0.46 -20.28 0.93
N ASN A 599 -0.75 -20.39 1.46
CA ASN A 599 -1.84 -21.09 0.80
C ASN A 599 -2.15 -20.46 -0.56
N TYR A 600 -2.26 -19.13 -0.61
CA TYR A 600 -2.49 -18.35 -1.81
C TYR A 600 -1.37 -18.55 -2.85
N LEU A 601 -0.11 -18.62 -2.41
CA LEU A 601 1.03 -18.94 -3.28
C LEU A 601 0.87 -20.31 -3.96
N ILE A 602 0.46 -21.34 -3.19
CA ILE A 602 0.39 -22.72 -3.67
C ILE A 602 -0.84 -22.96 -4.57
N PHE A 603 -1.99 -22.37 -4.22
CA PHE A 603 -3.28 -22.70 -4.86
C PHE A 603 -3.70 -21.70 -5.93
N ASP A 604 -3.48 -20.40 -5.72
CA ASP A 604 -3.96 -19.33 -6.60
C ASP A 604 -2.85 -18.83 -7.55
N LEU A 605 -1.60 -18.74 -7.08
CA LEU A 605 -0.43 -18.31 -7.85
C LEU A 605 0.36 -19.48 -8.47
N LYS A 606 -0.33 -20.51 -8.96
CA LYS A 606 0.31 -21.70 -9.57
C LYS A 606 1.23 -21.38 -10.75
N SER A 607 1.02 -20.23 -11.41
CA SER A 607 1.85 -19.80 -12.54
C SER A 607 3.13 -19.09 -12.12
N LEU A 608 3.35 -18.85 -10.82
CA LEU A 608 4.55 -18.15 -10.36
C LEU A 608 5.81 -18.95 -10.67
N SER A 609 6.51 -18.57 -11.74
CA SER A 609 7.65 -19.32 -12.22
C SER A 609 8.95 -18.86 -11.54
N GLY A 610 9.69 -19.84 -11.00
CA GLY A 610 11.04 -19.67 -10.47
C GLY A 610 11.14 -19.48 -8.94
N PRO A 611 12.21 -20.02 -8.32
CA PRO A 611 12.42 -19.94 -6.86
C PRO A 611 12.67 -18.50 -6.37
N VAL A 612 13.21 -17.63 -7.23
CA VAL A 612 13.49 -16.23 -6.89
C VAL A 612 12.19 -15.46 -6.72
N SER A 613 11.24 -15.58 -7.65
CA SER A 613 9.91 -14.95 -7.58
C SER A 613 9.16 -15.38 -6.31
N ALA A 614 9.17 -16.68 -5.98
CA ALA A 614 8.55 -17.20 -4.76
C ALA A 614 9.20 -16.63 -3.48
N THR A 615 10.53 -16.47 -3.48
CA THR A 615 11.26 -15.87 -2.35
C THR A 615 10.92 -14.39 -2.19
N LEU A 616 10.80 -13.64 -3.29
CA LEU A 616 10.37 -12.24 -3.27
C LEU A 616 8.94 -12.11 -2.72
N TYR A 617 8.02 -12.94 -3.20
CA TYR A 617 6.64 -12.98 -2.71
C TYR A 617 6.59 -13.24 -1.20
N LEU A 618 7.30 -14.26 -0.72
CA LEU A 618 7.34 -14.60 0.71
C LEU A 618 8.01 -13.51 1.55
N GLY A 619 9.05 -12.87 1.01
CA GLY A 619 9.77 -11.78 1.68
C GLY A 619 8.91 -10.53 1.89
N TYR A 620 8.22 -10.06 0.84
CA TYR A 620 7.29 -8.93 0.96
C TYR A 620 6.05 -9.30 1.79
N SER A 621 5.56 -10.54 1.70
CA SER A 621 4.47 -11.03 2.55
C SER A 621 4.87 -11.06 4.02
N LEU A 622 6.11 -11.48 4.33
CA LEU A 622 6.66 -11.43 5.69
C LEU A 622 6.73 -9.98 6.21
N PHE A 623 7.19 -9.04 5.38
CA PHE A 623 7.21 -7.63 5.73
C PHE A 623 5.82 -7.07 6.05
N MET A 624 4.83 -7.39 5.22
CA MET A 624 3.42 -7.02 5.43
C MET A 624 2.87 -7.59 6.74
N VAL A 625 3.09 -8.88 6.99
CA VAL A 625 2.61 -9.59 8.18
C VAL A 625 3.22 -9.01 9.45
N LEU A 626 4.52 -8.70 9.47
CA LEU A 626 5.17 -8.06 10.61
C LEU A 626 4.55 -6.69 10.90
N THR A 627 4.30 -5.90 9.86
CA THR A 627 3.65 -4.58 9.97
C THR A 627 2.25 -4.70 10.61
N ILE A 628 1.45 -5.68 10.15
CA ILE A 628 0.12 -5.95 10.71
C ILE A 628 0.23 -6.40 12.18
N MET A 629 1.17 -7.27 12.52
CA MET A 629 1.39 -7.74 13.90
C MET A 629 1.65 -6.57 14.86
N PHE A 630 2.50 -5.61 14.48
CA PHE A 630 2.77 -4.43 15.31
C PHE A 630 1.52 -3.57 15.49
N ALA A 631 0.77 -3.33 14.40
CA ALA A 631 -0.44 -2.52 14.45
C ALA A 631 -1.53 -3.16 15.32
N THR A 632 -1.91 -4.41 15.03
CA THR A 632 -3.00 -5.10 15.74
C THR A 632 -2.63 -5.46 17.17
N GLY A 633 -1.37 -5.85 17.42
CA GLY A 633 -0.89 -6.13 18.76
C GLY A 633 -0.85 -4.90 19.65
N THR A 634 -0.54 -3.73 19.08
CA THR A 634 -0.58 -2.45 19.81
C THR A 634 -2.00 -2.05 20.20
N VAL A 635 -2.97 -2.21 19.30
CA VAL A 635 -4.39 -1.97 19.61
C VAL A 635 -4.85 -2.86 20.76
N GLY A 636 -4.51 -4.16 20.70
CA GLY A 636 -4.83 -5.12 21.75
C GLY A 636 -4.21 -4.71 23.09
N PHE A 637 -2.91 -4.42 23.11
CA PHE A 637 -2.19 -4.04 24.33
C PHE A 637 -2.73 -2.75 24.96
N LEU A 638 -2.92 -1.67 24.17
CA LEU A 638 -3.38 -0.39 24.70
C LEU A 638 -4.80 -0.50 25.26
N SER A 639 -5.68 -1.24 24.58
CA SER A 639 -7.05 -1.48 25.05
C SER A 639 -7.07 -2.24 26.37
N SER A 640 -6.29 -3.32 26.46
CA SER A 640 -6.15 -4.10 27.69
C SER A 640 -5.50 -3.31 28.83
N PHE A 641 -4.51 -2.47 28.54
CA PHE A 641 -3.88 -1.63 29.55
C PHE A 641 -4.88 -0.67 30.19
N TRP A 642 -5.68 0.04 29.38
CA TRP A 642 -6.73 0.93 29.91
C TRP A 642 -7.83 0.18 30.65
N PHE A 643 -8.21 -1.01 30.18
CA PHE A 643 -9.19 -1.84 30.85
C PHE A 643 -8.70 -2.33 32.22
N VAL A 644 -7.47 -2.82 32.31
CA VAL A 644 -6.87 -3.23 33.59
C VAL A 644 -6.74 -2.04 34.52
N HIS A 645 -6.29 -0.89 34.03
CA HIS A 645 -6.23 0.33 34.83
C HIS A 645 -7.60 0.71 35.40
N TYR A 646 -8.64 0.70 34.57
CA TYR A 646 -10.02 0.95 34.99
C TYR A 646 -10.52 -0.09 36.01
N LEU A 647 -10.34 -1.38 35.72
CA LEU A 647 -10.81 -2.51 36.54
C LEU A 647 -10.23 -2.47 37.96
N PHE A 648 -8.95 -2.10 38.12
CA PHE A 648 -8.30 -2.04 39.43
C PHE A 648 -8.43 -0.68 40.11
N SER A 649 -8.78 0.39 39.37
CA SER A 649 -9.12 1.69 39.97
C SER A 649 -10.46 1.67 40.71
N SER A 650 -11.39 0.81 40.31
CA SER A 650 -12.69 0.68 40.98
C SER A 650 -12.63 -0.18 42.26
N VAL A 651 -11.53 -0.91 42.47
CA VAL A 651 -11.35 -1.72 43.68
C VAL A 651 -10.97 -0.80 44.85
N LYS A 652 -11.92 -0.51 45.73
CA LYS A 652 -11.62 0.08 47.04
C LYS A 652 -10.84 -0.95 47.87
N LEU A 653 -9.56 -0.65 48.11
CA LEU A 653 -8.72 -1.34 49.09
C LEU A 653 -9.03 -0.69 50.44
N ASP A 654 -9.79 -1.39 51.28
CA ASP A 654 -10.01 -1.02 52.69
C ASP A 654 -8.73 -1.27 53.52
#